data_AF-A0AAD0RJ85-F1
#
_entry.id   AF-A0AAD0RJ85-F1
#
_cell.length_a   1.000
_cell.length_b   1.000
_cell.length_c   1.000
_cell.angle_alpha   90.00
_cell.angle_beta   90.00
_cell.angle_gamma   90.00
#
_symmetry.space_group_name_H-M   'P 1'
#
loop_
_entity.id
_entity.type
_entity.pdbx_description
1 polymer ?
#
loop_
_entity_poly.entity_id
_entity_poly.type
_entity_poly.pdbx_seq_one_letter_code
_entity_poly.pdbx_strand_id
1 'polypeptide(L)'
;MNIPVVNPNQQNKKASILANGKTLKQNRDDIYLRSKKTGTYDGLTELKLKRSEPIKYEKIFSKLRAGVVNARETSKKIAASPIVEQEGELCFTLYNTAGDCVCTSTGIIIHVGTMGAAIKYMIENNWQEDPGINPGDMFTNNDCQIGNVHPCDICTIVPIFHEGFLVGWVGGVTHVIDTGSVGPGSMSNGQVQRFGDGIQITCRKTGVNDKPMRDWQHESQRNVRTPKYWILDEKTRIAGDHMIRDIVEEVIADVGIDTYMQFTHEIIEDGRRGLVSRIRDITIPGKYHTVGFVDVPYMHEDVHLPSPFAKVDTIMHAPCTITIKPNATWRLDFEGCSRWGWHTYNANPTAFTSGIWVMMTQTLVPTERINDGAMYATEFRLPKGTWTNPNDRRTAHADSWHFLVSSWSSLWRVISRGYFARGYLEEVNAGNSNPCNWMQGGGFNQEEEIHAVNSFETAACGTGACAVKDGLNHAAAIWNPEGDMGDCEIWELAEPLLYMGRAIKSNTGGYGKYRGGMGFETLRMVHNSADWTMFFMGNGYMNSDWGLMGGYPSATGYRFEAHNTGLHQRIADGKSLPLGHDYNPDHPDFENHLEPGASIKRDKQCITTEAIFSNGDLYLNYLRGGPGFGDPLDRRIEHIEKDLNDNVLLEEFAQKVYGAIFSRNDEGDFVVDKQQTLIRQKQMRLERLARGIPVKIWMASERERILAKEASIQVKQMFASSFELSQPFLDKFRQFWQLPEEWIVTEKELGVPCFGATHAMDLSQMPDVSTVVLVEQ
;
A
#
# COMPACT_ATOMS: atom_id res chain seq x y z
N MET A 1 5.16 8.58 70.08
CA MET A 1 3.89 8.44 69.33
C MET A 1 4.18 7.59 68.11
N ASN A 2 3.38 6.54 67.92
CA ASN A 2 3.65 5.41 67.03
C ASN A 2 3.58 5.80 65.55
N ILE A 3 4.64 5.45 64.83
CA ILE A 3 4.65 5.31 63.36
C ILE A 3 3.91 3.99 63.06
N PRO A 4 2.85 3.96 62.23
CA PRO A 4 2.22 2.70 61.87
C PRO A 4 3.14 1.96 60.90
N VAL A 5 3.55 0.76 61.32
CA VAL A 5 4.21 -0.24 60.48
C VAL A 5 3.21 -0.66 59.40
N VAL A 6 3.53 -0.35 58.14
CA VAL A 6 2.79 -0.82 56.98
C VAL A 6 2.99 -2.33 56.87
N ASN A 7 1.87 -3.07 56.85
CA ASN A 7 1.84 -4.52 56.72
C ASN A 7 2.37 -4.93 55.32
N PRO A 8 3.44 -5.74 55.20
CA PRO A 8 4.02 -6.14 53.92
C PRO A 8 3.10 -7.03 53.06
N ASN A 9 1.99 -7.55 53.64
CA ASN A 9 1.11 -8.51 52.98
C ASN A 9 -0.17 -7.90 52.36
N GLN A 10 -0.18 -6.60 52.03
CA GLN A 10 -1.28 -5.93 51.30
C GLN A 10 -0.88 -5.35 49.92
N GLN A 11 0.34 -5.59 49.44
CA GLN A 11 0.76 -5.23 48.08
C GLN A 11 0.45 -6.38 47.11
N ASN A 12 -0.68 -6.26 46.39
CA ASN A 12 -0.87 -6.68 44.98
C ASN A 12 -2.36 -6.82 44.58
N LYS A 13 -3.19 -5.83 44.93
CA LYS A 13 -4.24 -5.40 44.01
C LYS A 13 -3.70 -4.14 43.34
N LYS A 14 -2.97 -4.29 42.23
CA LYS A 14 -2.50 -3.14 41.44
C LYS A 14 -3.74 -2.26 41.12
N ALA A 15 -3.69 -0.99 41.51
CA ALA A 15 -4.74 -0.04 41.19
C ALA A 15 -4.91 0.04 39.67
N SER A 16 -6.15 0.15 39.18
CA SER A 16 -6.41 0.32 37.75
C SER A 16 -5.63 1.53 37.21
N ILE A 17 -5.07 1.39 36.01
CA ILE A 17 -4.40 2.49 35.31
C ILE A 17 -5.40 3.47 34.66
N LEU A 18 -6.71 3.24 34.78
CA LEU A 18 -7.76 4.14 34.32
C LEU A 18 -8.48 4.77 35.52
N ALA A 19 -8.80 6.07 35.43
CA ALA A 19 -9.49 6.81 36.49
C ALA A 19 -10.87 6.21 36.86
N ASN A 20 -11.50 5.51 35.91
CA ASN A 20 -12.80 4.86 36.11
C ASN A 20 -12.72 3.50 36.86
N GLY A 21 -11.52 3.06 37.25
CA GLY A 21 -11.30 1.82 37.99
C GLY A 21 -11.35 0.53 37.16
N LYS A 22 -11.59 0.60 35.84
CA LYS A 22 -11.67 -0.56 34.95
C LYS A 22 -10.30 -0.97 34.43
N THR A 23 -10.15 -2.22 34.00
CA THR A 23 -9.00 -2.60 33.15
C THR A 23 -9.13 -1.99 31.75
N LEU A 24 -8.03 -1.92 31.00
CA LEU A 24 -8.09 -1.50 29.59
C LEU A 24 -9.06 -2.36 28.78
N LYS A 25 -9.01 -3.68 28.99
CA LYS A 25 -9.89 -4.63 28.33
C LYS A 25 -11.35 -4.38 28.66
N GLN A 26 -11.69 -4.25 29.94
CA GLN A 26 -13.06 -3.93 30.36
C GLN A 26 -13.55 -2.61 29.75
N ASN A 27 -12.70 -1.58 29.70
CA ASN A 27 -13.05 -0.29 29.12
C ASN A 27 -13.35 -0.41 27.62
N ARG A 28 -12.50 -1.11 26.86
CA ARG A 28 -12.67 -1.35 25.42
C ARG A 28 -13.89 -2.22 25.12
N ASP A 29 -14.06 -3.33 25.85
CA ASP A 29 -15.20 -4.24 25.70
C ASP A 29 -16.52 -3.49 25.90
N ASP A 30 -16.58 -2.60 26.89
CA ASP A 30 -17.73 -1.75 27.17
C ASP A 30 -18.05 -0.77 26.03
N ILE A 31 -17.04 -0.11 25.46
CA ILE A 31 -17.19 0.79 24.30
C ILE A 31 -17.72 0.00 23.11
N TYR A 32 -17.16 -1.17 22.84
CA TYR A 32 -17.58 -2.04 21.74
C TYR A 32 -19.02 -2.52 21.91
N LEU A 33 -19.40 -2.98 23.11
CA LEU A 33 -20.77 -3.42 23.41
C LEU A 33 -21.79 -2.30 23.24
N ARG A 34 -21.49 -1.09 23.71
CA ARG A 34 -22.33 0.10 23.48
C ARG A 34 -22.44 0.43 22.00
N SER A 35 -21.34 0.36 21.27
CA SER A 35 -21.31 0.62 19.83
C SER A 35 -22.18 -0.36 19.06
N LYS A 36 -22.01 -1.66 19.32
CA LYS A 36 -22.80 -2.73 18.70
C LYS A 36 -24.29 -2.61 19.00
N LYS A 37 -24.67 -2.22 20.22
CA LYS A 37 -26.07 -2.07 20.63
C LYS A 37 -26.77 -0.89 19.97
N THR A 38 -26.06 0.20 19.72
CA THR A 38 -26.64 1.49 19.31
C THR A 38 -26.43 1.83 17.84
N GLY A 39 -25.39 1.25 17.20
CA GLY A 39 -24.95 1.64 15.86
C GLY A 39 -24.17 2.96 15.81
N THR A 40 -23.81 3.53 16.96
CA THR A 40 -23.00 4.75 17.10
C THR A 40 -21.79 4.46 17.96
N TYR A 41 -20.63 5.03 17.66
CA TYR A 41 -19.41 4.83 18.44
C TYR A 41 -19.65 5.18 19.91
N ASP A 42 -19.25 4.27 20.79
CA ASP A 42 -19.40 4.34 22.24
C ASP A 42 -20.84 4.58 22.77
N GLY A 43 -21.86 4.33 21.93
CA GLY A 43 -23.25 4.64 22.29
C GLY A 43 -23.61 6.13 22.25
N LEU A 44 -22.78 6.95 21.61
CA LEU A 44 -22.97 8.39 21.49
C LEU A 44 -24.07 8.75 20.46
N THR A 45 -25.32 8.74 20.91
CA THR A 45 -26.45 9.23 20.11
C THR A 45 -26.45 10.75 19.96
N GLU A 46 -25.79 11.47 20.87
CA GLU A 46 -25.59 12.92 20.82
C GLU A 46 -24.12 13.28 21.08
N LEU A 47 -23.59 14.23 20.32
CA LEU A 47 -22.28 14.84 20.53
C LEU A 47 -22.45 16.07 21.42
N LYS A 48 -22.49 15.85 22.75
CA LYS A 48 -22.86 16.87 23.72
C LYS A 48 -21.89 18.04 23.71
N LEU A 49 -20.58 17.80 23.78
CA LEU A 49 -19.56 18.85 23.75
C LEU A 49 -19.64 19.64 22.45
N LYS A 50 -19.73 18.96 21.30
CA LYS A 50 -19.89 19.62 20.00
C LYS A 50 -21.16 20.47 19.93
N ARG A 51 -22.26 20.02 20.52
CA ARG A 51 -23.55 20.71 20.49
C ARG A 51 -23.62 21.89 21.46
N SER A 52 -23.21 21.70 22.71
CA SER A 52 -23.33 22.72 23.76
C SER A 52 -22.20 23.73 23.74
N GLU A 53 -21.00 23.32 23.32
CA GLU A 53 -19.79 24.15 23.31
C GLU A 53 -18.99 24.01 22.00
N PRO A 54 -19.59 24.30 20.83
CA PRO A 54 -18.96 24.06 19.52
C PRO A 54 -17.62 24.79 19.34
N ILE A 55 -17.48 26.00 19.90
CA ILE A 55 -16.22 26.76 19.84
C ILE A 55 -15.11 26.01 20.59
N LYS A 56 -15.43 25.47 21.77
CA LYS A 56 -14.47 24.70 22.57
C LYS A 56 -14.09 23.40 21.87
N TYR A 57 -15.07 22.70 21.30
CA TYR A 57 -14.86 21.49 20.51
C TYR A 57 -13.90 21.72 19.32
N GLU A 58 -14.15 22.74 18.50
CA GLU A 58 -13.27 23.06 17.36
C GLU A 58 -11.90 23.58 17.80
N LYS A 59 -11.81 24.30 18.93
CA LYS A 59 -10.52 24.73 19.50
C LYS A 59 -9.64 23.52 19.84
N ILE A 60 -10.21 22.51 20.51
CA ILE A 60 -9.50 21.27 20.87
C ILE A 60 -9.06 20.55 19.59
N PHE A 61 -9.97 20.34 18.64
CA PHE A 61 -9.64 19.70 17.36
C PHE A 61 -8.53 20.43 16.62
N SER A 62 -8.63 21.75 16.49
CA SER A 62 -7.64 22.58 15.80
C SER A 62 -6.27 22.47 16.45
N LYS A 63 -6.18 22.57 17.78
CA LYS A 63 -4.91 22.48 18.52
C LYS A 63 -4.28 21.09 18.42
N LEU A 64 -5.04 20.02 18.64
CA LEU A 64 -4.54 18.64 18.55
C LEU A 64 -4.12 18.28 17.12
N ARG A 65 -4.93 18.61 16.11
CA ARG A 65 -4.60 18.34 14.71
C ARG A 65 -3.34 19.11 14.27
N ALA A 66 -3.24 20.40 14.62
CA ALA A 66 -2.04 21.17 14.33
C ALA A 66 -0.81 20.58 15.04
N GLY A 67 -0.99 20.06 16.25
CA GLY A 67 0.04 19.38 17.02
C GLY A 67 0.62 18.16 16.31
N VAL A 68 -0.23 17.23 15.88
CA VAL A 68 0.22 16.01 15.17
C VAL A 68 0.85 16.32 13.81
N VAL A 69 0.34 17.32 13.07
CA VAL A 69 0.94 17.78 11.81
C VAL A 69 2.32 18.39 12.06
N ASN A 70 2.46 19.25 13.07
CA ASN A 70 3.74 19.87 13.40
C ASN A 70 4.77 18.84 13.92
N ALA A 71 4.33 17.83 14.67
CA ALA A 71 5.19 16.74 15.13
C ALA A 71 5.80 15.98 13.94
N ARG A 72 5.01 15.67 12.90
CA ARG A 72 5.52 15.09 11.65
C ARG A 72 6.54 16.01 10.98
N GLU A 73 6.17 17.25 10.69
CA GLU A 73 7.01 18.19 9.93
C GLU A 73 8.33 18.55 10.63
N THR A 74 8.32 18.55 11.97
CA THR A 74 9.51 18.86 12.76
C THR A 74 10.41 17.64 12.91
N SER A 75 9.83 16.49 13.30
CA SER A 75 10.62 15.30 13.62
C SER A 75 11.26 14.66 12.39
N LYS A 76 10.64 14.77 11.21
CA LYS A 76 11.21 14.19 9.97
C LYS A 76 12.62 14.67 9.67
N LYS A 77 12.96 15.89 10.10
CA LYS A 77 14.28 16.53 9.95
C LYS A 77 15.39 15.91 10.80
N ILE A 78 15.07 14.95 11.66
CA ILE A 78 16.04 14.19 12.46
C ILE A 78 16.64 13.04 11.65
N ALA A 79 15.87 12.49 10.71
CA ALA A 79 16.27 11.31 9.94
C ALA A 79 17.45 11.61 9.01
N ALA A 80 18.30 10.60 8.79
CA ALA A 80 19.27 10.62 7.70
C ALA A 80 18.74 9.95 6.42
N SER A 81 17.68 9.15 6.53
CA SER A 81 17.07 8.45 5.40
C SER A 81 16.24 9.44 4.57
N PRO A 82 16.49 9.58 3.25
CA PRO A 82 15.66 10.42 2.39
C PRO A 82 14.17 10.03 2.40
N ILE A 83 13.88 8.74 2.59
CA ILE A 83 12.52 8.19 2.72
C ILE A 83 11.73 8.94 3.81
N VAL A 84 12.37 9.27 4.94
CA VAL A 84 11.71 9.95 6.05
C VAL A 84 11.88 11.47 5.93
N GLU A 85 13.11 11.95 5.67
CA GLU A 85 13.45 13.37 5.73
C GLU A 85 12.80 14.17 4.59
N GLN A 86 12.95 13.68 3.36
CA GLN A 86 12.45 14.33 2.14
C GLN A 86 11.02 13.88 1.83
N GLU A 87 10.83 12.60 1.47
CA GLU A 87 9.55 12.04 1.01
C GLU A 87 8.46 12.08 2.09
N GLY A 88 8.87 12.04 3.36
CA GLY A 88 7.95 12.14 4.48
C GLY A 88 7.15 10.86 4.74
N GLU A 89 7.78 9.70 4.56
CA GLU A 89 7.16 8.39 4.84
C GLU A 89 7.20 8.05 6.33
N LEU A 90 6.53 8.92 7.07
CA LEU A 90 6.27 8.85 8.49
C LEU A 90 4.87 9.38 8.79
N CYS A 91 4.28 8.91 9.89
CA CYS A 91 2.95 9.32 10.35
C CYS A 91 2.89 9.33 11.88
N PHE A 92 2.18 10.29 12.45
CA PHE A 92 1.91 10.37 13.88
C PHE A 92 0.41 10.45 14.17
N THR A 93 -0.04 9.64 15.12
CA THR A 93 -1.45 9.46 15.43
C THR A 93 -1.70 9.50 16.93
N LEU A 94 -2.69 10.29 17.35
CA LEU A 94 -3.20 10.33 18.71
C LEU A 94 -4.36 9.34 18.85
N TYR A 95 -4.36 8.54 19.92
CA TYR A 95 -5.39 7.55 20.22
C TYR A 95 -6.02 7.80 21.60
N ASN A 96 -7.29 7.44 21.75
CA ASN A 96 -7.93 7.38 23.06
C ASN A 96 -7.50 6.12 23.85
N THR A 97 -7.97 5.97 25.08
CA THR A 97 -7.60 4.84 25.96
C THR A 97 -7.94 3.45 25.42
N ALA A 98 -8.85 3.33 24.45
CA ALA A 98 -9.25 2.07 23.81
C ALA A 98 -8.44 1.73 22.55
N GLY A 99 -7.47 2.58 22.18
CA GLY A 99 -6.66 2.43 20.96
C GLY A 99 -7.39 2.85 19.69
N ASP A 100 -8.38 3.73 19.79
CA ASP A 100 -9.08 4.30 18.64
C ASP A 100 -8.54 5.69 18.31
N CYS A 101 -8.27 5.93 17.03
CA CYS A 101 -7.66 7.16 16.54
C CYS A 101 -8.57 8.37 16.81
N VAL A 102 -7.99 9.44 17.36
CA VAL A 102 -8.61 10.74 17.63
C VAL A 102 -8.34 11.69 16.46
N CYS A 103 -7.06 11.83 16.11
CA CYS A 103 -6.58 12.59 14.96
C CYS A 103 -5.18 12.13 14.54
N THR A 104 -4.80 12.41 13.30
CA THR A 104 -3.53 11.99 12.69
C THR A 104 -2.89 13.13 11.89
N SER A 105 -1.57 13.06 11.69
CA SER A 105 -0.90 13.76 10.59
C SER A 105 -1.32 13.18 9.24
N THR A 106 -0.85 13.77 8.14
CA THR A 106 -0.85 13.12 6.82
C THR A 106 0.40 12.23 6.66
N GLY A 107 0.77 11.84 5.43
CA GLY A 107 1.81 10.84 5.14
C GLY A 107 1.25 9.41 5.03
N ILE A 108 1.98 8.41 5.53
CA ILE A 108 1.63 6.98 5.50
C ILE A 108 0.50 6.60 6.49
N ILE A 109 -0.67 7.21 6.31
CA ILE A 109 -1.79 7.13 7.26
C ILE A 109 -2.47 5.76 7.35
N ILE A 110 -2.07 4.77 6.54
CA ILE A 110 -2.49 3.37 6.73
C ILE A 110 -2.19 2.90 8.17
N HIS A 111 -1.14 3.45 8.78
CA HIS A 111 -0.73 3.07 10.13
C HIS A 111 -1.62 3.61 11.25
N VAL A 112 -2.56 4.50 10.93
CA VAL A 112 -3.66 4.84 11.85
C VAL A 112 -4.32 3.55 12.36
N GLY A 113 -4.67 2.64 11.44
CA GLY A 113 -5.27 1.36 11.80
C GLY A 113 -4.26 0.36 12.38
N THR A 114 -3.04 0.28 11.84
CA THR A 114 -2.06 -0.73 12.29
C THR A 114 -1.55 -0.50 13.71
N MET A 115 -1.22 0.74 14.08
CA MET A 115 -0.79 1.06 15.45
C MET A 115 -1.97 0.95 16.43
N GLY A 116 -3.18 1.33 16.00
CA GLY A 116 -4.40 1.08 16.76
C GLY A 116 -4.63 -0.41 17.02
N ALA A 117 -4.39 -1.28 16.03
CA ALA A 117 -4.48 -2.72 16.19
C ALA A 117 -3.39 -3.28 17.13
N ALA A 118 -2.17 -2.75 17.09
CA ALA A 118 -1.11 -3.11 18.04
C ALA A 118 -1.48 -2.71 19.49
N ILE A 119 -2.03 -1.50 19.70
CA ILE A 119 -2.58 -1.07 21.00
C ILE A 119 -3.69 -2.03 21.44
N LYS A 120 -4.63 -2.36 20.55
CA LYS A 120 -5.74 -3.27 20.84
C LYS A 120 -5.23 -4.69 21.16
N TYR A 121 -4.17 -5.15 20.50
CA TYR A 121 -3.52 -6.42 20.83
C TYR A 121 -2.91 -6.39 22.23
N MET A 122 -2.23 -5.29 22.61
CA MET A 122 -1.76 -5.09 23.98
C MET A 122 -2.90 -5.16 25.01
N ILE A 123 -4.04 -4.53 24.70
CA ILE A 123 -5.25 -4.54 25.54
C ILE A 123 -5.80 -5.97 25.70
N GLU A 124 -5.90 -6.74 24.63
CA GLU A 124 -6.52 -8.08 24.65
C GLU A 124 -5.67 -9.15 25.33
N ASN A 125 -4.34 -9.00 25.39
CA ASN A 125 -3.46 -9.97 26.08
C ASN A 125 -2.82 -9.39 27.34
N ASN A 126 -3.53 -8.51 28.05
CA ASN A 126 -3.18 -8.08 29.40
C ASN A 126 -1.78 -7.47 29.56
N TRP A 127 -1.28 -6.72 28.57
CA TRP A 127 -0.02 -5.98 28.70
C TRP A 127 0.01 -5.03 29.91
N GLN A 128 -1.16 -4.60 30.40
CA GLN A 128 -1.29 -3.81 31.65
C GLN A 128 -0.78 -4.55 32.90
N GLU A 129 -0.78 -5.89 32.90
CA GLU A 129 -0.34 -6.71 34.03
C GLU A 129 1.15 -7.06 33.90
N ASP A 130 1.53 -7.59 32.73
CA ASP A 130 2.88 -8.00 32.34
C ASP A 130 3.07 -7.69 30.85
N PRO A 131 4.04 -6.85 30.45
CA PRO A 131 5.11 -6.22 31.25
C PRO A 131 4.67 -4.98 32.06
N GLY A 132 3.38 -4.67 32.10
CA GLY A 132 2.84 -3.44 32.67
C GLY A 132 2.94 -2.25 31.72
N ILE A 133 2.11 -1.23 31.95
CA ILE A 133 2.09 0.01 31.18
C ILE A 133 2.20 1.17 32.18
N ASN A 134 3.31 1.91 32.12
CA ASN A 134 3.62 3.00 33.06
C ASN A 134 3.94 4.31 32.32
N PRO A 135 3.85 5.47 33.00
CA PRO A 135 4.34 6.73 32.47
C PRO A 135 5.81 6.62 32.03
N GLY A 136 6.12 7.10 30.83
CA GLY A 136 7.46 7.08 30.24
C GLY A 136 7.94 5.72 29.72
N ASP A 137 7.07 4.70 29.71
CA ASP A 137 7.34 3.48 28.94
C ASP A 137 7.24 3.78 27.43
N MET A 138 8.04 3.09 26.62
CA MET A 138 7.97 3.13 25.16
C MET A 138 7.85 1.70 24.64
N PHE A 139 6.94 1.48 23.70
CA PHE A 139 6.73 0.20 23.03
C PHE A 139 7.10 0.30 21.56
N THR A 140 7.78 -0.71 21.03
CA THR A 140 8.08 -0.82 19.59
C THR A 140 7.35 -2.03 19.01
N ASN A 141 6.83 -1.89 17.80
CA ASN A 141 6.15 -2.96 17.10
C ASN A 141 6.33 -2.84 15.58
N ASN A 142 6.40 -3.99 14.89
CA ASN A 142 6.23 -4.07 13.44
C ASN A 142 5.55 -5.38 13.00
N ASP A 143 4.98 -6.15 13.93
CA ASP A 143 4.53 -7.50 13.65
C ASP A 143 3.29 -7.53 12.72
N CYS A 144 3.47 -8.11 11.53
CA CYS A 144 2.44 -8.19 10.50
C CYS A 144 1.34 -9.20 10.87
N GLN A 145 1.63 -10.16 11.74
CA GLN A 145 0.65 -11.16 12.19
C GLN A 145 -0.43 -10.54 13.09
N ILE A 146 -0.17 -9.37 13.68
CA ILE A 146 -1.15 -8.63 14.50
C ILE A 146 -1.71 -7.38 13.81
N GLY A 147 -1.33 -7.13 12.55
CA GLY A 147 -1.99 -6.10 11.74
C GLY A 147 -1.10 -5.11 11.00
N ASN A 148 0.22 -5.14 11.18
CA ASN A 148 1.11 -4.26 10.44
C ASN A 148 1.10 -4.57 8.93
N VAL A 149 1.54 -3.60 8.11
CA VAL A 149 1.64 -3.78 6.66
C VAL A 149 2.78 -4.72 6.31
N HIS A 150 3.99 -4.35 6.72
CA HIS A 150 5.20 -5.12 6.50
C HIS A 150 6.26 -4.77 7.55
N PRO A 151 7.35 -5.54 7.68
CA PRO A 151 8.32 -5.37 8.77
C PRO A 151 9.06 -4.03 8.75
N CYS A 152 9.23 -3.39 7.59
CA CYS A 152 9.97 -2.13 7.48
C CYS A 152 9.20 -0.89 7.98
N ASP A 153 7.90 -1.01 8.22
CA ASP A 153 7.16 0.05 8.89
C ASP A 153 7.21 -0.16 10.41
N ILE A 154 8.15 0.52 11.07
CA ILE A 154 8.36 0.37 12.52
C ILE A 154 7.55 1.43 13.26
N CYS A 155 6.72 1.02 14.21
CA CYS A 155 6.04 1.95 15.10
C CYS A 155 6.67 2.02 16.49
N THR A 156 6.68 3.23 17.06
CA THR A 156 6.88 3.51 18.47
C THR A 156 5.53 3.94 19.04
N ILE A 157 5.15 3.41 20.21
CA ILE A 157 3.88 3.68 20.87
C ILE A 157 4.18 4.11 22.31
N VAL A 158 3.70 5.29 22.69
CA VAL A 158 3.89 5.88 24.02
C VAL A 158 2.53 6.07 24.71
N PRO A 159 2.33 5.53 25.93
CA PRO A 159 1.14 5.82 26.72
C PRO A 159 1.18 7.24 27.30
N ILE A 160 0.05 7.93 27.26
CA ILE A 160 -0.09 9.29 27.79
C ILE A 160 -0.84 9.20 29.12
N PHE A 161 -0.25 9.75 30.19
CA PHE A 161 -0.80 9.74 31.53
C PHE A 161 -1.09 11.16 32.05
N HIS A 162 -2.14 11.31 32.84
CA HIS A 162 -2.47 12.51 33.59
C HIS A 162 -2.83 12.12 35.03
N GLU A 163 -2.18 12.74 36.02
CA GLU A 163 -2.40 12.46 37.46
C GLU A 163 -2.33 10.95 37.82
N GLY A 164 -1.46 10.20 37.15
CA GLY A 164 -1.29 8.76 37.38
C GLY A 164 -2.27 7.84 36.65
N PHE A 165 -3.17 8.38 35.83
CA PHE A 165 -4.11 7.61 35.01
C PHE A 165 -3.82 7.75 33.51
N LEU A 166 -3.96 6.67 32.76
CA LEU A 166 -3.84 6.65 31.31
C LEU A 166 -5.03 7.41 30.69
N VAL A 167 -4.73 8.36 29.81
CA VAL A 167 -5.71 9.20 29.10
C VAL A 167 -5.69 9.01 27.58
N GLY A 168 -4.70 8.29 27.06
CA GLY A 168 -4.58 7.99 25.64
C GLY A 168 -3.23 7.39 25.29
N TRP A 169 -2.97 7.31 23.99
CA TRP A 169 -1.70 6.85 23.44
C TRP A 169 -1.30 7.75 22.29
N VAL A 170 -0.01 7.82 22.00
CA VAL A 170 0.49 8.30 20.71
C VAL A 170 1.26 7.18 20.04
N GLY A 171 1.12 7.08 18.72
CA GLY A 171 1.92 6.21 17.90
C GLY A 171 2.59 6.99 16.77
N GLY A 172 3.88 6.79 16.61
CA GLY A 172 4.68 7.29 15.50
C GLY A 172 5.21 6.13 14.67
N VAL A 173 5.14 6.22 13.35
CA VAL A 173 5.69 5.23 12.41
C VAL A 173 6.64 5.91 11.45
N THR A 174 7.68 5.18 11.03
CA THR A 174 8.55 5.53 9.92
C THR A 174 8.80 4.28 9.09
N HIS A 175 8.85 4.43 7.77
CA HIS A 175 9.40 3.40 6.92
C HIS A 175 10.93 3.39 7.01
N VAL A 176 11.50 2.29 7.49
CA VAL A 176 12.97 2.09 7.53
C VAL A 176 13.46 1.45 6.23
N ILE A 177 14.72 1.66 5.86
CA ILE A 177 15.30 1.15 4.60
C ILE A 177 15.32 -0.37 4.54
N ASP A 178 15.68 -1.03 5.64
CA ASP A 178 15.88 -2.49 5.72
C ASP A 178 15.64 -2.98 7.15
N THR A 179 15.18 -4.22 7.26
CA THR A 179 14.95 -4.92 8.55
C THR A 179 15.72 -6.23 8.66
N GLY A 180 16.74 -6.45 7.84
CA GLY A 180 17.53 -7.69 7.88
C GLY A 180 16.82 -8.89 7.27
N SER A 181 15.93 -8.68 6.30
CA SER A 181 15.37 -9.76 5.49
C SER A 181 16.45 -10.47 4.67
N VAL A 182 16.15 -11.63 4.10
CA VAL A 182 17.07 -12.34 3.19
C VAL A 182 17.49 -11.42 2.04
N GLY A 183 16.53 -10.85 1.31
CA GLY A 183 16.82 -9.84 0.28
C GLY A 183 17.23 -8.49 0.87
N PRO A 184 18.24 -7.80 0.31
CA PRO A 184 18.69 -6.50 0.79
C PRO A 184 17.82 -5.35 0.26
N GLY A 185 16.85 -4.91 1.06
CA GLY A 185 15.90 -3.85 0.72
C GLY A 185 14.61 -3.98 1.55
N SER A 186 13.69 -3.01 1.42
CA SER A 186 12.46 -3.05 2.23
C SER A 186 11.41 -4.00 1.62
N MET A 187 11.10 -3.83 0.34
CA MET A 187 10.19 -4.68 -0.45
C MET A 187 10.91 -5.95 -0.95
N SER A 188 11.50 -6.68 -0.01
CA SER A 188 12.49 -7.73 -0.29
C SER A 188 11.91 -9.01 -0.90
N ASN A 189 12.72 -9.66 -1.74
CA ASN A 189 12.50 -10.99 -2.29
C ASN A 189 13.59 -11.97 -1.84
N GLY A 190 13.28 -13.26 -1.84
CA GLY A 190 14.21 -14.36 -1.53
C GLY A 190 13.71 -15.25 -0.40
N GLN A 191 13.24 -14.64 0.69
CA GLN A 191 12.45 -15.34 1.71
C GLN A 191 11.06 -15.68 1.19
N VAL A 192 10.50 -16.79 1.68
CA VAL A 192 9.16 -17.28 1.29
C VAL A 192 8.25 -17.51 2.49
N GLN A 193 8.74 -17.18 3.68
CA GLN A 193 8.10 -17.38 4.98
C GLN A 193 8.56 -16.28 5.94
N ARG A 194 7.82 -16.09 7.04
CA ARG A 194 8.20 -15.18 8.15
C ARG A 194 9.65 -15.38 8.61
N PHE A 195 10.14 -16.62 8.54
CA PHE A 195 11.53 -16.95 8.89
C PHE A 195 12.47 -16.50 7.78
N GLY A 196 13.12 -15.35 7.97
CA GLY A 196 13.94 -14.66 6.97
C GLY A 196 13.29 -13.38 6.42
N ASP A 197 12.10 -13.01 6.92
CA ASP A 197 11.35 -11.81 6.52
C ASP A 197 11.67 -10.61 7.42
N GLY A 198 12.93 -10.48 7.84
CA GLY A 198 13.40 -9.38 8.69
C GLY A 198 13.07 -9.54 10.17
N ILE A 199 13.55 -8.58 10.98
CA ILE A 199 13.32 -8.53 12.42
C ILE A 199 11.82 -8.35 12.72
N GLN A 200 11.28 -9.22 13.56
CA GLN A 200 9.86 -9.22 13.96
C GLN A 200 9.73 -8.81 15.42
N ILE A 201 9.05 -7.69 15.68
CA ILE A 201 8.94 -7.04 16.98
C ILE A 201 7.46 -6.97 17.35
N THR A 202 7.06 -7.75 18.35
CA THR A 202 5.66 -7.86 18.80
C THR A 202 5.46 -7.06 20.09
N CYS A 203 5.00 -5.81 19.96
CA CYS A 203 4.68 -4.91 21.09
C CYS A 203 5.70 -4.94 22.25
N ARG A 204 7.00 -4.94 21.93
CA ARG A 204 8.09 -5.03 22.92
C ARG A 204 8.18 -3.71 23.69
N LYS A 205 8.27 -3.76 25.01
CA LYS A 205 8.71 -2.61 25.81
C LYS A 205 10.20 -2.35 25.54
N THR A 206 10.50 -1.28 24.83
CA THR A 206 11.85 -0.93 24.35
C THR A 206 12.42 0.30 25.04
N GLY A 207 11.63 0.99 25.86
CA GLY A 207 12.11 2.09 26.70
C GLY A 207 11.32 2.25 27.98
N VAL A 208 11.96 2.86 28.98
CA VAL A 208 11.40 3.15 30.32
C VAL A 208 11.95 4.49 30.77
N ASN A 209 11.11 5.30 31.44
CA ASN A 209 11.46 6.65 31.88
C ASN A 209 12.00 7.51 30.72
N ASP A 210 11.32 7.49 29.57
CA ASP A 210 11.66 8.22 28.34
C ASP A 210 13.06 7.88 27.79
N LYS A 211 13.61 6.72 28.14
CA LYS A 211 14.93 6.27 27.68
C LYS A 211 14.86 4.89 27.02
N PRO A 212 15.37 4.75 25.79
CA PRO A 212 15.51 3.43 25.16
C PRO A 212 16.38 2.51 26.01
N MET A 213 16.02 1.23 26.05
CA MET A 213 16.78 0.21 26.75
C MET A 213 18.05 -0.16 25.95
N ARG A 214 19.16 -0.37 26.66
CA ARG A 214 20.46 -0.61 26.03
C ARG A 214 20.55 -1.95 25.30
N ASP A 215 19.96 -2.99 25.86
CA ASP A 215 19.87 -4.32 25.27
C ASP A 215 19.08 -4.29 23.96
N TRP A 216 17.94 -3.59 23.94
CA TRP A 216 17.17 -3.34 22.72
C TRP A 216 18.00 -2.62 21.66
N GLN A 217 18.69 -1.54 22.02
CA GLN A 217 19.54 -0.80 21.08
C GLN A 217 20.63 -1.69 20.48
N HIS A 218 21.35 -2.43 21.31
CA HIS A 218 22.42 -3.31 20.85
C HIS A 218 21.90 -4.45 19.95
N GLU A 219 20.74 -5.03 20.26
CA GLU A 219 20.14 -6.13 19.51
C GLU A 219 19.53 -5.64 18.20
N SER A 220 18.70 -4.59 18.21
CA SER A 220 18.04 -4.09 17.00
C SER A 220 19.04 -3.64 15.94
N GLN A 221 20.05 -2.86 16.34
CA GLN A 221 21.02 -2.23 15.42
C GLN A 221 21.89 -3.24 14.68
N ARG A 222 22.13 -4.45 15.24
CA ARG A 222 22.94 -5.49 14.57
C ARG A 222 22.13 -6.45 13.72
N ASN A 223 20.80 -6.35 13.75
CA ASN A 223 19.90 -7.18 12.96
C ASN A 223 19.48 -6.49 11.65
N VAL A 224 20.03 -5.32 11.33
CA VAL A 224 19.73 -4.55 10.11
C VAL A 224 21.01 -4.16 9.39
N ARG A 225 20.92 -3.90 8.09
CA ARG A 225 22.07 -3.48 7.27
C ARG A 225 22.40 -1.99 7.42
N THR A 226 21.40 -1.15 7.73
CA THR A 226 21.48 0.31 7.68
C THR A 226 21.35 0.97 9.08
N PRO A 227 22.22 0.64 10.06
CA PRO A 227 22.02 1.01 11.46
C PRO A 227 22.02 2.53 11.73
N LYS A 228 22.82 3.31 10.98
CA LYS A 228 22.83 4.79 11.05
C LYS A 228 21.43 5.37 10.80
N TYR A 229 20.76 4.86 9.77
CA TYR A 229 19.42 5.26 9.36
C TYR A 229 18.38 4.79 10.38
N TRP A 230 18.41 3.51 10.75
CA TRP A 230 17.54 2.92 11.78
C TRP A 230 17.54 3.72 13.10
N ILE A 231 18.73 4.10 13.59
CA ILE A 231 18.88 4.85 14.86
C ILE A 231 18.23 6.23 14.77
N LEU A 232 18.39 6.92 13.64
CA LEU A 232 17.83 8.26 13.46
C LEU A 232 16.32 8.19 13.23
N ASP A 233 15.83 7.16 12.53
CA ASP A 233 14.39 6.91 12.39
C ASP A 233 13.73 6.59 13.74
N GLU A 234 14.40 5.84 14.63
CA GLU A 234 13.92 5.62 16.01
C GLU A 234 13.82 6.94 16.78
N LYS A 235 14.82 7.81 16.68
CA LYS A 235 14.80 9.13 17.32
C LYS A 235 13.71 10.03 16.74
N THR A 236 13.46 9.99 15.44
CA THR A 236 12.35 10.68 14.78
C THR A 236 11.02 10.30 15.42
N ARG A 237 10.74 8.99 15.57
CA ARG A 237 9.50 8.50 16.19
C ARG A 237 9.38 8.95 17.64
N ILE A 238 10.43 8.76 18.46
CA ILE A 238 10.42 9.16 19.88
C ILE A 238 10.18 10.67 20.04
N ALA A 239 10.83 11.49 19.20
CA ALA A 239 10.68 12.94 19.25
C ALA A 239 9.24 13.37 18.95
N GLY A 240 8.64 12.87 17.87
CA GLY A 240 7.26 13.22 17.52
C GLY A 240 6.24 12.73 18.55
N ASP A 241 6.43 11.52 19.10
CA ASP A 241 5.57 10.99 20.16
C ASP A 241 5.60 11.87 21.41
N HIS A 242 6.79 12.27 21.88
CA HIS A 242 6.92 13.15 23.03
C HIS A 242 6.35 14.55 22.77
N MET A 243 6.53 15.12 21.57
CA MET A 243 5.91 16.40 21.21
C MET A 243 4.38 16.34 21.32
N ILE A 244 3.76 15.25 20.85
CA ILE A 244 2.30 15.08 20.92
C ILE A 244 1.82 14.85 22.35
N ARG A 245 2.56 14.06 23.15
CA ARG A 245 2.28 13.90 24.58
C ARG A 245 2.22 15.25 25.28
N ASP A 246 3.22 16.10 25.06
CA ASP A 246 3.29 17.44 25.66
C ASP A 246 2.11 18.32 25.21
N ILE A 247 1.74 18.27 23.92
CA ILE A 247 0.55 18.98 23.39
C ILE A 247 -0.74 18.52 24.08
N VAL A 248 -0.90 17.22 24.34
CA VAL A 248 -2.06 16.68 25.05
C VAL A 248 -2.10 17.19 26.48
N GLU A 249 -0.97 17.21 27.19
CA GLU A 249 -0.86 17.76 28.54
C GLU A 249 -1.25 19.24 28.58
N GLU A 250 -0.80 20.04 27.61
CA GLU A 250 -1.20 21.44 27.49
C GLU A 250 -2.70 21.61 27.21
N VAL A 251 -3.29 20.76 26.37
CA VAL A 251 -4.73 20.79 26.08
C VAL A 251 -5.51 20.45 27.35
N ILE A 252 -5.12 19.42 28.08
CA ILE A 252 -5.75 19.04 29.35
C ILE A 252 -5.64 20.19 30.36
N ALA A 253 -4.49 20.87 30.45
CA ALA A 253 -4.32 22.02 31.33
C ALA A 253 -5.24 23.21 30.97
N ASP A 254 -5.54 23.42 29.68
CA ASP A 254 -6.40 24.53 29.19
C ASP A 254 -7.90 24.20 29.32
N VAL A 255 -8.34 22.99 28.97
CA VAL A 255 -9.77 22.65 28.90
C VAL A 255 -10.27 21.74 30.02
N GLY A 256 -9.37 21.16 30.81
CA GLY A 256 -9.66 20.18 31.85
C GLY A 256 -9.82 18.75 31.31
N ILE A 257 -9.48 17.77 32.16
CA ILE A 257 -9.44 16.35 31.80
C ILE A 257 -10.79 15.80 31.33
N ASP A 258 -11.90 16.15 32.00
CA ASP A 258 -13.22 15.65 31.64
C ASP A 258 -13.63 16.07 30.22
N THR A 259 -13.32 17.33 29.85
CA THR A 259 -13.61 17.84 28.52
C THR A 259 -12.75 17.14 27.46
N TYR A 260 -11.46 16.94 27.74
CA TYR A 260 -10.57 16.20 26.84
C TYR A 260 -11.05 14.75 26.63
N MET A 261 -11.37 14.03 27.71
CA MET A 261 -11.87 12.66 27.63
C MET A 261 -13.20 12.56 26.90
N GLN A 262 -14.10 13.54 27.05
CA GLN A 262 -15.33 13.60 26.27
C GLN A 262 -15.05 13.85 24.79
N PHE A 263 -14.14 14.78 24.46
CA PHE A 263 -13.77 15.10 23.09
C PHE A 263 -13.21 13.89 22.34
N THR A 264 -12.30 13.11 22.96
CA THR A 264 -11.63 11.97 22.31
C THR A 264 -12.59 10.86 21.88
N HIS A 265 -13.78 10.78 22.48
CA HIS A 265 -14.84 9.86 22.05
C HIS A 265 -15.81 10.51 21.06
N GLU A 266 -16.21 11.77 21.29
CA GLU A 266 -17.16 12.47 20.41
C GLU A 266 -16.60 12.71 19.00
N ILE A 267 -15.30 12.97 18.86
CA ILE A 267 -14.65 13.19 17.55
C ILE A 267 -14.62 11.94 16.66
N ILE A 268 -14.60 10.74 17.26
CA ILE A 268 -14.65 9.47 16.54
C ILE A 268 -16.06 9.21 16.00
N GLU A 269 -17.08 9.43 16.83
CA GLU A 269 -18.47 9.38 16.36
C GLU A 269 -18.76 10.47 15.31
N ASP A 270 -18.14 11.65 15.43
CA ASP A 270 -18.23 12.70 14.40
C ASP A 270 -17.68 12.23 13.06
N GLY A 271 -16.52 11.55 13.05
CA GLY A 271 -15.94 10.92 11.85
C GLY A 271 -16.85 9.84 11.25
N ARG A 272 -17.46 9.00 12.09
CA ARG A 272 -18.44 7.97 11.65
C ARG A 272 -19.64 8.61 10.96
N ARG A 273 -20.19 9.68 11.54
CA ARG A 273 -21.30 10.45 10.95
C ARG A 273 -20.89 11.14 9.64
N GLY A 274 -19.65 11.63 9.56
CA GLY A 274 -19.06 12.21 8.35
C GLY A 274 -19.09 11.25 7.17
N LEU A 275 -18.60 10.02 7.34
CA LEU A 275 -18.65 9.01 6.26
C LEU A 275 -20.09 8.73 5.82
N VAL A 276 -21.00 8.48 6.77
CA VAL A 276 -22.40 8.17 6.44
C VAL A 276 -23.06 9.32 5.69
N SER A 277 -22.76 10.58 6.03
CA SER A 277 -23.23 11.72 5.26
C SER A 277 -22.65 11.74 3.85
N ARG A 278 -21.34 11.58 3.71
CA ARG A 278 -20.68 11.59 2.40
C ARG A 278 -21.20 10.47 1.50
N ILE A 279 -21.34 9.23 1.99
CA ILE A 279 -21.95 8.14 1.22
C ILE A 279 -23.35 8.54 0.74
N ARG A 280 -24.20 9.07 1.63
CA ARG A 280 -25.56 9.52 1.28
C ARG A 280 -25.56 10.63 0.23
N ASP A 281 -24.60 11.52 0.27
CA ASP A 281 -24.59 12.74 -0.54
C ASP A 281 -23.95 12.52 -1.92
N ILE A 282 -22.92 11.67 -2.03
CA ILE A 282 -22.15 11.52 -3.29
C ILE A 282 -22.25 10.14 -3.96
N THR A 283 -22.75 9.09 -3.30
CA THR A 283 -22.85 7.74 -3.91
C THR A 283 -24.29 7.37 -4.31
N ILE A 284 -24.54 6.14 -4.79
CA ILE A 284 -25.90 5.64 -5.08
C ILE A 284 -26.09 4.29 -4.37
N PRO A 285 -27.23 4.04 -3.69
CA PRO A 285 -27.55 2.73 -3.14
C PRO A 285 -27.61 1.65 -4.23
N GLY A 286 -26.99 0.50 -3.99
CA GLY A 286 -26.90 -0.56 -4.97
C GLY A 286 -25.84 -1.59 -4.66
N LYS A 287 -25.71 -2.59 -5.55
CA LYS A 287 -24.64 -3.57 -5.54
C LYS A 287 -23.69 -3.29 -6.70
N TYR A 288 -22.40 -3.24 -6.40
CA TYR A 288 -21.33 -3.02 -7.36
C TYR A 288 -20.36 -4.19 -7.28
N HIS A 289 -19.93 -4.69 -8.44
CA HIS A 289 -18.99 -5.81 -8.53
C HIS A 289 -17.71 -5.36 -9.22
N THR A 290 -16.58 -5.76 -8.67
CA THR A 290 -15.25 -5.48 -9.22
C THR A 290 -14.30 -6.64 -8.93
N VAL A 291 -13.13 -6.61 -9.55
CA VAL A 291 -12.06 -7.59 -9.35
C VAL A 291 -10.70 -6.94 -9.64
N GLY A 292 -9.67 -7.35 -8.91
CA GLY A 292 -8.27 -7.04 -9.16
C GLY A 292 -7.42 -8.29 -9.29
N PHE A 293 -6.28 -8.17 -9.98
CA PHE A 293 -5.32 -9.25 -10.20
C PHE A 293 -3.89 -8.70 -10.18
N VAL A 294 -2.90 -9.54 -9.82
CA VAL A 294 -1.49 -9.28 -10.09
C VAL A 294 -0.70 -10.59 -10.22
N ASP A 295 0.41 -10.57 -10.94
CA ASP A 295 1.24 -11.74 -11.27
C ASP A 295 2.28 -12.07 -10.19
N VAL A 296 2.58 -13.37 -10.03
CA VAL A 296 3.70 -13.89 -9.22
C VAL A 296 4.46 -14.94 -10.04
N PRO A 297 5.41 -14.53 -10.90
CA PRO A 297 6.12 -15.43 -11.82
C PRO A 297 7.35 -16.10 -11.16
N TYR A 298 7.14 -16.89 -10.10
CA TYR A 298 8.22 -17.50 -9.31
C TYR A 298 8.88 -18.72 -9.98
N MET A 299 8.39 -19.22 -11.11
CA MET A 299 9.09 -20.30 -11.84
C MET A 299 10.38 -19.84 -12.52
N HIS A 300 10.49 -18.56 -12.87
CA HIS A 300 11.63 -18.02 -13.61
C HIS A 300 12.97 -18.30 -12.92
N GLU A 301 14.03 -18.53 -13.70
CA GLU A 301 15.35 -18.91 -13.18
C GLU A 301 15.96 -17.84 -12.25
N ASP A 302 15.84 -16.56 -12.61
CA ASP A 302 16.30 -15.41 -11.80
C ASP A 302 15.53 -15.18 -10.47
N VAL A 303 14.63 -16.09 -10.09
CA VAL A 303 13.96 -16.10 -8.78
C VAL A 303 14.51 -17.27 -7.97
N HIS A 304 15.61 -17.04 -7.26
CA HIS A 304 16.34 -18.06 -6.50
C HIS A 304 15.76 -18.21 -5.09
N LEU A 305 14.82 -19.15 -4.92
CA LEU A 305 14.17 -19.41 -3.63
C LEU A 305 14.78 -20.62 -2.93
N PRO A 306 14.99 -20.58 -1.60
CA PRO A 306 15.54 -21.71 -0.86
C PRO A 306 14.55 -22.87 -0.70
N SER A 307 13.26 -22.64 -1.00
CA SER A 307 12.18 -23.60 -0.80
C SER A 307 11.57 -24.02 -2.15
N PRO A 308 11.76 -25.28 -2.59
CA PRO A 308 11.22 -25.76 -3.87
C PRO A 308 9.70 -25.68 -3.98
N PHE A 309 8.97 -25.78 -2.86
CA PHE A 309 7.51 -25.66 -2.85
C PHE A 309 6.99 -24.25 -3.19
N ALA A 310 7.86 -23.23 -3.19
CA ALA A 310 7.52 -21.86 -3.53
C ALA A 310 7.75 -21.54 -5.02
N LYS A 311 8.47 -22.40 -5.76
CA LYS A 311 8.71 -22.23 -7.20
C LYS A 311 7.46 -22.62 -7.99
N VAL A 312 6.53 -21.68 -8.11
CA VAL A 312 5.28 -21.84 -8.86
C VAL A 312 4.78 -20.47 -9.34
N ASP A 313 4.31 -20.40 -10.58
CA ASP A 313 3.64 -19.20 -11.07
C ASP A 313 2.21 -19.13 -10.53
N THR A 314 1.85 -18.03 -9.90
CA THR A 314 0.49 -17.80 -9.38
C THR A 314 -0.04 -16.43 -9.76
N ILE A 315 -1.35 -16.25 -9.55
CA ILE A 315 -2.05 -14.99 -9.78
C ILE A 315 -2.88 -14.68 -8.54
N MET A 316 -2.75 -13.46 -8.02
CA MET A 316 -3.66 -12.95 -7.01
C MET A 316 -5.04 -12.72 -7.62
N HIS A 317 -6.10 -13.12 -6.92
CA HIS A 317 -7.48 -12.83 -7.31
C HIS A 317 -8.21 -12.15 -6.15
N ALA A 318 -8.72 -10.94 -6.40
CA ALA A 318 -9.44 -10.14 -5.40
C ALA A 318 -10.78 -9.62 -5.93
N PRO A 319 -11.81 -10.48 -6.02
CA PRO A 319 -13.17 -10.04 -6.31
C PRO A 319 -13.74 -9.28 -5.11
N CYS A 320 -14.54 -8.24 -5.37
CA CYS A 320 -15.25 -7.50 -4.33
C CYS A 320 -16.68 -7.20 -4.76
N THR A 321 -17.62 -7.40 -3.84
CA THR A 321 -18.99 -6.86 -3.94
C THR A 321 -19.17 -5.74 -2.94
N ILE A 322 -19.38 -4.51 -3.42
CA ILE A 322 -19.75 -3.37 -2.59
C ILE A 322 -21.27 -3.27 -2.57
N THR A 323 -21.86 -3.24 -1.37
CA THR A 323 -23.30 -3.02 -1.18
C THR A 323 -23.51 -1.73 -0.41
N ILE A 324 -24.10 -0.72 -1.06
CA ILE A 324 -24.50 0.54 -0.43
C ILE A 324 -26.00 0.45 -0.13
N LYS A 325 -26.38 0.56 1.15
CA LYS A 325 -27.76 0.45 1.63
C LYS A 325 -28.47 1.81 1.56
N PRO A 326 -29.82 1.87 1.53
CA PRO A 326 -30.57 3.14 1.50
C PRO A 326 -30.32 4.07 2.70
N ASN A 327 -29.91 3.53 3.85
CA ASN A 327 -29.53 4.30 5.03
C ASN A 327 -28.05 4.78 5.01
N ALA A 328 -27.38 4.66 3.86
CA ALA A 328 -25.99 5.06 3.63
C ALA A 328 -24.94 4.34 4.48
N THR A 329 -25.28 3.20 5.09
CA THR A 329 -24.26 2.24 5.48
C THR A 329 -23.86 1.39 4.28
N TRP A 330 -22.65 0.84 4.32
CA TRP A 330 -22.12 0.06 3.21
C TRP A 330 -21.28 -1.12 3.67
N ARG A 331 -21.12 -2.08 2.76
CA ARG A 331 -20.43 -3.34 2.99
C ARG A 331 -19.52 -3.67 1.83
N LEU A 332 -18.31 -4.14 2.11
CA LEU A 332 -17.38 -4.69 1.13
C LEU A 332 -17.13 -6.16 1.44
N ASP A 333 -17.50 -7.04 0.50
CA ASP A 333 -17.41 -8.49 0.63
C ASP A 333 -16.43 -9.06 -0.40
N PHE A 334 -15.39 -9.72 0.09
CA PHE A 334 -14.28 -10.26 -0.70
C PHE A 334 -14.38 -11.77 -0.93
N GLU A 335 -15.59 -12.33 -0.88
CA GLU A 335 -15.88 -13.72 -1.25
C GLU A 335 -15.27 -14.10 -2.61
N GLY A 336 -14.53 -15.20 -2.66
CA GLY A 336 -13.86 -15.70 -3.86
C GLY A 336 -12.39 -15.26 -4.01
N CYS A 337 -11.83 -14.50 -3.05
CA CYS A 337 -10.39 -14.19 -3.05
C CYS A 337 -9.52 -15.45 -3.07
N SER A 338 -8.33 -15.35 -3.69
CA SER A 338 -7.35 -16.43 -3.69
C SER A 338 -6.72 -16.63 -2.31
N ARG A 339 -6.10 -17.80 -2.11
CA ARG A 339 -5.36 -18.15 -0.88
C ARG A 339 -4.08 -17.31 -0.74
N TRP A 340 -3.58 -17.20 0.49
CA TRP A 340 -2.19 -16.81 0.77
C TRP A 340 -1.19 -17.76 0.07
N GLY A 341 0.07 -17.34 -0.08
CA GLY A 341 1.11 -18.09 -0.77
C GLY A 341 2.51 -17.95 -0.18
N TRP A 342 3.45 -18.72 -0.72
CA TRP A 342 4.86 -18.79 -0.28
C TRP A 342 5.71 -17.70 -0.95
N HIS A 343 5.39 -16.46 -0.61
CA HIS A 343 5.97 -15.23 -1.12
C HIS A 343 5.78 -14.12 -0.08
N THR A 344 6.35 -12.95 -0.33
CA THR A 344 6.31 -11.80 0.59
C THR A 344 5.08 -10.91 0.46
N TYR A 345 4.11 -11.29 -0.38
CA TYR A 345 2.95 -10.46 -0.75
C TYR A 345 1.66 -10.73 0.03
N ASN A 346 1.73 -11.55 1.09
CA ASN A 346 0.54 -11.79 1.91
C ASN A 346 0.19 -10.52 2.69
N ALA A 347 -1.02 -10.46 3.24
CA ALA A 347 -1.44 -9.31 4.05
C ALA A 347 -2.11 -9.75 5.35
N ASN A 348 -2.58 -8.77 6.11
CA ASN A 348 -3.41 -8.95 7.29
C ASN A 348 -4.75 -8.20 7.13
N PRO A 349 -5.86 -8.66 7.74
CA PRO A 349 -7.13 -7.94 7.71
C PRO A 349 -7.03 -6.46 8.10
N THR A 350 -6.19 -6.15 9.08
CA THR A 350 -5.95 -4.77 9.52
C THR A 350 -5.32 -3.94 8.41
N ALA A 351 -4.20 -4.39 7.84
CA ALA A 351 -3.53 -3.69 6.73
C ALA A 351 -4.47 -3.54 5.52
N PHE A 352 -5.20 -4.61 5.18
CA PHE A 352 -6.11 -4.62 4.04
C PHE A 352 -7.25 -3.60 4.20
N THR A 353 -7.92 -3.58 5.35
CA THR A 353 -9.04 -2.66 5.59
C THR A 353 -8.59 -1.23 5.86
N SER A 354 -7.43 -1.03 6.49
CA SER A 354 -6.85 0.30 6.71
C SER A 354 -6.48 0.97 5.38
N GLY A 355 -5.98 0.24 4.39
CA GLY A 355 -5.73 0.82 3.07
C GLY A 355 -7.02 1.18 2.30
N ILE A 356 -8.12 0.45 2.50
CA ILE A 356 -9.44 0.89 2.01
C ILE A 356 -9.86 2.18 2.71
N TRP A 357 -9.59 2.32 4.01
CA TRP A 357 -9.81 3.57 4.71
C TRP A 357 -8.95 4.72 4.16
N VAL A 358 -7.67 4.50 3.83
CA VAL A 358 -6.82 5.49 3.13
C VAL A 358 -7.44 5.89 1.79
N MET A 359 -7.95 4.94 1.01
CA MET A 359 -8.69 5.26 -0.22
C MET A 359 -9.91 6.16 0.09
N MET A 360 -10.65 5.88 1.16
CA MET A 360 -11.81 6.70 1.56
C MET A 360 -11.39 8.13 1.94
N THR A 361 -10.25 8.34 2.61
CA THR A 361 -9.78 9.69 2.96
C THR A 361 -9.43 10.52 1.72
N GLN A 362 -9.14 9.88 0.60
CA GLN A 362 -8.77 10.56 -0.65
C GLN A 362 -9.98 10.97 -1.51
N THR A 363 -11.19 10.43 -1.26
CA THR A 363 -12.37 10.75 -2.09
C THR A 363 -13.69 10.85 -1.31
N LEU A 364 -13.94 9.94 -0.37
CA LEU A 364 -15.20 9.94 0.38
C LEU A 364 -15.18 10.97 1.51
N VAL A 365 -14.11 11.04 2.30
CA VAL A 365 -14.07 11.85 3.53
C VAL A 365 -12.89 12.84 3.64
N PRO A 366 -12.34 13.44 2.56
CA PRO A 366 -11.16 14.32 2.66
C PRO A 366 -11.38 15.56 3.52
N THR A 367 -12.64 15.99 3.70
CA THR A 367 -13.03 17.19 4.47
C THR A 367 -13.69 16.88 5.81
N GLU A 368 -13.81 15.61 6.18
CA GLU A 368 -14.41 15.18 7.44
C GLU A 368 -13.34 14.95 8.52
N ARG A 369 -13.70 14.34 9.66
CA ARG A 369 -12.72 13.92 10.66
C ARG A 369 -11.99 12.68 10.18
N ILE A 370 -10.69 12.82 9.94
CA ILE A 370 -9.81 11.72 9.54
C ILE A 370 -9.40 10.95 10.80
N ASN A 371 -10.17 9.91 11.12
CA ASN A 371 -9.96 9.02 12.25
C ASN A 371 -10.70 7.67 12.08
N ASP A 372 -10.72 6.84 13.12
CA ASP A 372 -11.32 5.50 13.09
C ASP A 372 -12.85 5.49 12.93
N GLY A 373 -13.52 6.64 13.01
CA GLY A 373 -14.97 6.75 12.85
C GLY A 373 -15.47 6.13 11.54
N ALA A 374 -14.77 6.36 10.44
CA ALA A 374 -15.11 5.79 9.13
C ALA A 374 -14.97 4.25 9.09
N MET A 375 -14.04 3.68 9.87
CA MET A 375 -13.91 2.23 10.02
C MET A 375 -15.14 1.64 10.73
N TYR A 376 -15.60 2.28 11.81
CA TYR A 376 -16.83 1.87 12.51
C TYR A 376 -18.11 2.00 11.68
N ALA A 377 -18.08 2.74 10.57
CA ALA A 377 -19.19 2.88 9.63
C ALA A 377 -19.14 1.91 8.43
N THR A 378 -18.12 1.04 8.36
CA THR A 378 -17.88 0.17 7.21
C THR A 378 -17.91 -1.29 7.60
N GLU A 379 -18.77 -2.07 6.93
CA GLU A 379 -18.81 -3.53 7.11
C GLU A 379 -17.81 -4.20 6.16
N PHE A 380 -16.88 -5.00 6.69
CA PHE A 380 -15.93 -5.78 5.90
C PHE A 380 -16.13 -7.27 6.11
N ARG A 381 -16.12 -8.04 5.00
CA ARG A 381 -16.02 -9.49 5.03
C ARG A 381 -14.83 -9.98 4.24
N LEU A 382 -13.89 -10.62 4.95
CA LEU A 382 -12.64 -11.17 4.42
C LEU A 382 -12.55 -12.65 4.81
N PRO A 383 -12.87 -13.59 3.90
CA PRO A 383 -12.88 -15.01 4.22
C PRO A 383 -11.55 -15.50 4.80
N LYS A 384 -11.60 -16.22 5.92
CA LYS A 384 -10.40 -16.79 6.56
C LYS A 384 -9.68 -17.76 5.62
N GLY A 385 -8.35 -17.66 5.55
CA GLY A 385 -7.49 -18.44 4.65
C GLY A 385 -7.19 -17.77 3.31
N THR A 386 -7.85 -16.66 2.97
CA THR A 386 -7.48 -15.84 1.81
C THR A 386 -6.16 -15.10 2.04
N TRP A 387 -5.57 -14.53 0.99
CA TRP A 387 -4.35 -13.70 1.12
C TRP A 387 -4.57 -12.43 1.95
N THR A 388 -5.81 -11.92 2.03
CA THR A 388 -6.18 -10.75 2.85
C THR A 388 -6.43 -11.11 4.31
N ASN A 389 -6.76 -12.37 4.60
CA ASN A 389 -6.97 -12.90 5.95
C ASN A 389 -6.33 -14.29 6.11
N PRO A 390 -4.99 -14.40 6.10
CA PRO A 390 -4.33 -15.68 6.20
C PRO A 390 -4.67 -16.40 7.50
N ASN A 391 -4.63 -17.73 7.45
CA ASN A 391 -4.83 -18.62 8.59
C ASN A 391 -3.55 -19.38 8.96
N ASP A 392 -2.40 -18.84 8.57
CA ASP A 392 -1.08 -19.44 8.81
C ASP A 392 -0.06 -18.40 9.28
N ARG A 393 0.54 -18.66 10.44
CA ARG A 393 1.54 -17.79 11.08
C ARG A 393 2.91 -17.74 10.39
N ARG A 394 3.12 -18.57 9.35
CA ARG A 394 4.38 -18.64 8.60
C ARG A 394 4.41 -17.70 7.41
N THR A 395 3.31 -17.03 7.09
CA THR A 395 3.23 -16.07 5.97
C THR A 395 4.25 -14.94 6.09
N ALA A 396 4.89 -14.61 4.97
CA ALA A 396 5.77 -13.44 4.81
C ALA A 396 5.01 -12.24 4.23
N HIS A 397 5.49 -11.04 4.54
CA HIS A 397 4.80 -9.76 4.33
C HIS A 397 5.74 -8.63 3.84
N ALA A 398 7.04 -8.87 3.59
CA ALA A 398 7.96 -7.79 3.21
C ALA A 398 7.51 -6.89 2.04
N ASP A 399 6.73 -7.41 1.08
CA ASP A 399 6.08 -6.59 0.06
C ASP A 399 4.58 -6.89 -0.05
N SER A 400 3.85 -6.74 1.06
CA SER A 400 2.38 -6.80 1.10
C SER A 400 1.73 -5.89 0.05
N TRP A 401 2.40 -4.80 -0.35
CA TRP A 401 1.86 -3.81 -1.28
C TRP A 401 1.51 -4.41 -2.63
N HIS A 402 2.30 -5.35 -3.14
CA HIS A 402 2.07 -6.00 -4.43
C HIS A 402 0.64 -6.49 -4.59
N PHE A 403 0.07 -7.14 -3.57
CA PHE A 403 -1.32 -7.60 -3.58
C PHE A 403 -2.31 -6.51 -3.13
N LEU A 404 -1.97 -5.75 -2.09
CA LEU A 404 -2.82 -4.72 -1.51
C LEU A 404 -3.25 -3.66 -2.54
N VAL A 405 -2.29 -3.00 -3.18
CA VAL A 405 -2.53 -1.88 -4.11
C VAL A 405 -3.28 -2.33 -5.36
N SER A 406 -3.04 -3.59 -5.76
CA SER A 406 -3.66 -4.22 -6.91
C SER A 406 -5.14 -4.54 -6.68
N SER A 407 -5.50 -4.86 -5.44
CA SER A 407 -6.89 -5.06 -5.03
C SER A 407 -7.65 -3.74 -4.94
N TRP A 408 -7.08 -2.73 -4.26
CA TRP A 408 -7.77 -1.47 -3.99
C TRP A 408 -8.01 -0.62 -5.24
N SER A 409 -7.14 -0.71 -6.25
CA SER A 409 -7.35 -0.05 -7.55
C SER A 409 -8.73 -0.37 -8.15
N SER A 410 -9.22 -1.59 -7.91
CA SER A 410 -10.52 -2.03 -8.40
C SER A 410 -11.72 -1.35 -7.74
N LEU A 411 -11.57 -0.87 -6.49
CA LEU A 411 -12.64 -0.27 -5.69
C LEU A 411 -12.95 1.16 -6.15
N TRP A 412 -11.93 1.93 -6.53
CA TRP A 412 -12.08 3.25 -7.16
C TRP A 412 -13.06 3.23 -8.34
N ARG A 413 -12.92 2.23 -9.23
CA ARG A 413 -13.76 2.12 -10.43
C ARG A 413 -15.24 2.01 -10.11
N VAL A 414 -15.59 1.22 -9.09
CA VAL A 414 -17.00 0.96 -8.76
C VAL A 414 -17.62 2.09 -7.97
N ILE A 415 -16.87 2.70 -7.05
CA ILE A 415 -17.33 3.91 -6.34
C ILE A 415 -17.53 5.05 -7.35
N SER A 416 -16.60 5.22 -8.29
CA SER A 416 -16.69 6.19 -9.38
C SER A 416 -17.90 6.01 -10.29
N ARG A 417 -18.46 4.80 -10.43
CA ARG A 417 -19.73 4.61 -11.15
C ARG A 417 -20.89 5.29 -10.43
N GLY A 418 -20.87 5.28 -9.10
CA GLY A 418 -21.83 6.01 -8.27
C GLY A 418 -21.71 7.52 -8.47
N TYR A 419 -20.48 8.05 -8.40
CA TYR A 419 -20.20 9.48 -8.65
C TYR A 419 -20.66 9.92 -10.04
N PHE A 420 -20.25 9.16 -11.06
CA PHE A 420 -20.60 9.44 -12.45
C PHE A 420 -22.12 9.44 -12.67
N ALA A 421 -22.82 8.43 -12.16
CA ALA A 421 -24.26 8.31 -12.33
C ALA A 421 -25.03 9.41 -11.58
N ARG A 422 -24.49 9.94 -10.48
CA ARG A 422 -25.09 11.02 -9.69
C ARG A 422 -24.74 12.42 -10.22
N GLY A 423 -23.70 12.53 -11.04
CA GLY A 423 -23.26 13.78 -11.66
C GLY A 423 -22.05 14.45 -11.01
N TYR A 424 -21.46 13.84 -9.98
CA TYR A 424 -20.20 14.30 -9.35
C TYR A 424 -18.99 13.83 -10.17
N LEU A 425 -18.90 14.31 -11.41
CA LEU A 425 -17.87 13.87 -12.37
C LEU A 425 -16.45 14.23 -11.92
N GLU A 426 -16.33 15.30 -11.13
CA GLU A 426 -15.08 15.77 -10.53
C GLU A 426 -14.48 14.78 -9.53
N GLU A 427 -15.30 13.93 -8.91
CA GLU A 427 -14.86 12.91 -7.94
C GLU A 427 -14.49 11.58 -8.62
N VAL A 428 -14.82 11.41 -9.91
CA VAL A 428 -14.52 10.18 -10.65
C VAL A 428 -13.01 10.02 -10.81
N ASN A 429 -12.50 8.85 -10.43
CA ASN A 429 -11.13 8.40 -10.70
C ASN A 429 -11.12 6.92 -11.13
N ALA A 430 -10.37 6.60 -12.19
CA ALA A 430 -10.29 5.26 -12.75
C ALA A 430 -9.52 4.24 -11.86
N GLY A 431 -8.76 4.70 -10.87
CA GLY A 431 -8.02 3.86 -9.92
C GLY A 431 -6.57 4.30 -9.73
N ASN A 432 -5.95 3.84 -8.65
CA ASN A 432 -4.51 3.99 -8.46
C ASN A 432 -3.72 3.12 -9.46
N SER A 433 -2.50 3.55 -9.79
CA SER A 433 -1.48 2.71 -10.45
C SER A 433 -1.08 1.52 -9.58
N ASN A 434 -0.26 0.63 -10.12
CA ASN A 434 0.59 -0.23 -9.30
C ASN A 434 1.85 0.55 -8.89
N PRO A 435 2.02 0.96 -7.62
CA PRO A 435 3.21 1.71 -7.20
C PRO A 435 4.41 0.75 -7.10
N CYS A 436 5.09 0.59 -8.23
CA CYS A 436 6.38 -0.08 -8.40
C CYS A 436 7.05 0.51 -9.65
N ASN A 437 8.29 0.18 -10.04
CA ASN A 437 9.27 -0.73 -9.46
C ASN A 437 9.86 -0.21 -8.13
N TRP A 438 10.23 -1.12 -7.24
CA TRP A 438 11.10 -0.82 -6.10
C TRP A 438 12.55 -1.18 -6.45
N MET A 439 13.40 -0.18 -6.71
CA MET A 439 14.84 -0.41 -6.91
C MET A 439 15.49 -0.74 -5.57
N GLN A 440 16.08 -1.93 -5.47
CA GLN A 440 16.63 -2.48 -4.24
C GLN A 440 17.96 -3.18 -4.47
N GLY A 441 18.75 -3.30 -3.40
CA GLY A 441 20.09 -3.87 -3.44
C GLY A 441 20.85 -3.69 -2.14
N GLY A 442 22.02 -4.30 -2.03
CA GLY A 442 22.89 -4.16 -0.87
C GLY A 442 24.31 -4.65 -1.10
N GLY A 443 25.18 -4.36 -0.14
CA GLY A 443 26.63 -4.58 -0.23
C GLY A 443 27.36 -3.49 0.54
N PHE A 444 28.54 -3.08 0.06
CA PHE A 444 29.27 -1.93 0.58
C PHE A 444 28.98 -0.68 -0.25
N ASN A 445 28.68 0.42 0.43
CA ASN A 445 28.40 1.73 -0.19
C ASN A 445 29.68 2.59 -0.37
N GLN A 446 29.49 3.83 -0.81
CA GLN A 446 30.53 4.83 -1.03
C GLN A 446 31.25 5.31 0.25
N GLU A 447 30.71 5.01 1.44
CA GLU A 447 31.33 5.27 2.74
C GLU A 447 32.08 4.03 3.28
N GLU A 448 32.21 2.96 2.47
CA GLU A 448 32.78 1.66 2.86
C GLU A 448 32.04 0.98 4.02
N GLU A 449 30.73 1.22 4.13
CA GLU A 449 29.85 0.62 5.15
C GLU A 449 28.92 -0.44 4.54
N ILE A 450 28.56 -1.46 5.34
CA ILE A 450 27.46 -2.38 4.99
C ILE A 450 26.19 -1.54 4.79
N HIS A 451 25.49 -1.78 3.70
CA HIS A 451 24.37 -0.95 3.30
C HIS A 451 23.31 -1.73 2.51
N ALA A 452 22.12 -1.15 2.46
CA ALA A 452 21.04 -1.56 1.57
C ALA A 452 20.34 -0.32 1.01
N VAL A 453 19.71 -0.45 -0.16
CA VAL A 453 18.96 0.62 -0.82
C VAL A 453 17.52 0.21 -1.05
N ASN A 454 16.62 1.19 -1.01
CA ASN A 454 15.23 1.05 -1.40
C ASN A 454 14.70 2.40 -1.87
N SER A 455 14.74 2.65 -3.18
CA SER A 455 14.33 3.93 -3.72
C SER A 455 12.81 4.14 -3.58
N PHE A 456 12.43 5.32 -3.08
CA PHE A 456 11.03 5.74 -2.97
C PHE A 456 10.54 6.55 -4.17
N GLU A 457 11.27 6.55 -5.29
CA GLU A 457 10.80 7.12 -6.56
C GLU A 457 9.39 6.63 -6.94
N THR A 458 9.01 5.42 -6.51
CA THR A 458 7.67 4.87 -6.71
C THR A 458 6.54 5.59 -5.96
N ALA A 459 6.83 6.48 -5.01
CA ALA A 459 5.84 7.34 -4.35
C ALA A 459 5.21 8.35 -5.33
N ALA A 460 5.86 8.59 -6.47
CA ALA A 460 5.39 9.48 -7.54
C ALA A 460 5.01 8.69 -8.81
N CYS A 461 4.07 7.76 -8.72
CA CYS A 461 3.52 7.09 -9.91
C CYS A 461 2.43 7.91 -10.62
N GLY A 462 2.05 7.51 -11.84
CA GLY A 462 0.92 8.12 -12.55
C GLY A 462 -0.43 7.82 -11.88
N THR A 463 -1.36 8.78 -11.87
CA THR A 463 -2.69 8.59 -11.27
C THR A 463 -3.77 8.27 -12.31
N GLY A 464 -4.88 7.65 -11.87
CA GLY A 464 -6.00 7.33 -12.74
C GLY A 464 -6.68 8.58 -13.33
N ALA A 465 -7.12 8.47 -14.58
CA ALA A 465 -7.86 9.52 -15.25
C ALA A 465 -9.21 9.81 -14.57
N CYS A 466 -9.64 11.06 -14.66
CA CYS A 466 -10.95 11.50 -14.17
C CYS A 466 -12.00 11.48 -15.28
N ALA A 467 -13.27 11.66 -14.94
CA ALA A 467 -14.32 11.89 -15.94
C ALA A 467 -14.25 13.30 -16.59
N VAL A 468 -13.35 14.16 -16.11
CA VAL A 468 -13.24 15.58 -16.51
C VAL A 468 -11.85 16.00 -16.99
N LYS A 469 -10.80 15.20 -16.72
CA LYS A 469 -9.41 15.53 -17.05
C LYS A 469 -8.52 14.28 -17.06
N ASP A 470 -7.35 14.41 -17.69
CA ASP A 470 -6.29 13.40 -17.66
C ASP A 470 -5.78 13.17 -16.22
N GLY A 471 -5.25 11.98 -15.97
CA GLY A 471 -4.54 11.65 -14.74
C GLY A 471 -3.23 12.44 -14.62
N LEU A 472 -2.75 12.60 -13.39
CA LEU A 472 -1.51 13.32 -13.11
C LEU A 472 -0.31 12.42 -13.40
N ASN A 473 0.64 12.91 -14.21
CA ASN A 473 1.89 12.20 -14.44
C ASN A 473 2.74 12.22 -13.17
N HIS A 474 3.40 11.10 -12.85
CA HIS A 474 4.42 10.93 -11.82
C HIS A 474 4.18 11.77 -10.54
N ALA A 475 3.10 11.44 -9.82
CA ALA A 475 2.49 12.34 -8.84
C ALA A 475 2.13 11.74 -7.49
N ALA A 476 1.77 10.45 -7.39
CA ALA A 476 1.26 9.91 -6.14
C ALA A 476 1.32 8.38 -6.07
N ALA A 477 1.14 7.86 -4.85
CA ALA A 477 0.86 6.46 -4.55
C ALA A 477 -0.42 6.33 -3.71
N ILE A 478 -1.03 5.14 -3.72
CA ILE A 478 -2.30 4.92 -2.99
C ILE A 478 -2.15 5.06 -1.48
N TRP A 479 -0.98 4.74 -0.94
CA TRP A 479 -0.68 4.75 0.49
C TRP A 479 -0.28 6.15 1.01
N ASN A 480 0.17 7.05 0.13
CA ASN A 480 0.43 8.46 0.39
C ASN A 480 0.14 9.30 -0.88
N PRO A 481 -0.93 10.14 -0.88
CA PRO A 481 -1.28 10.96 -2.03
C PRO A 481 -0.40 12.20 -2.21
N GLU A 482 0.44 12.54 -1.23
CA GLU A 482 1.41 13.64 -1.28
C GLU A 482 2.73 13.12 -1.89
N GLY A 483 2.66 12.61 -3.12
CA GLY A 483 3.79 11.97 -3.77
C GLY A 483 4.94 12.94 -4.01
N ASP A 484 6.14 12.48 -3.66
CA ASP A 484 7.41 13.10 -3.96
C ASP A 484 8.30 11.99 -4.58
N MET A 485 9.24 12.39 -5.44
CA MET A 485 10.17 11.47 -6.10
C MET A 485 11.59 11.64 -5.57
N GLY A 486 11.83 12.66 -4.74
CA GLY A 486 13.12 13.04 -4.20
C GLY A 486 14.07 13.65 -5.22
N ASP A 487 15.05 14.38 -4.71
CA ASP A 487 16.10 14.96 -5.53
C ASP A 487 17.13 13.89 -5.89
N CYS A 488 17.58 13.88 -7.15
CA CYS A 488 18.63 12.95 -7.59
C CYS A 488 19.88 13.07 -6.71
N GLU A 489 20.28 14.31 -6.38
CA GLU A 489 21.45 14.58 -5.55
C GLU A 489 21.32 14.01 -4.13
N ILE A 490 20.11 14.00 -3.56
CA ILE A 490 19.86 13.45 -2.23
C ILE A 490 19.87 11.91 -2.27
N TRP A 491 19.28 11.31 -3.31
CA TRP A 491 19.36 9.86 -3.51
C TRP A 491 20.82 9.38 -3.70
N GLU A 492 21.64 10.12 -4.44
CA GLU A 492 23.08 9.79 -4.63
C GLU A 492 23.89 9.85 -3.32
N LEU A 493 23.43 10.57 -2.29
CA LEU A 493 24.05 10.52 -0.96
C LEU A 493 23.80 9.19 -0.24
N ALA A 494 22.66 8.56 -0.50
CA ALA A 494 22.20 7.36 0.20
C ALA A 494 22.37 6.08 -0.62
N GLU A 495 22.73 6.17 -1.90
CA GLU A 495 22.82 5.04 -2.82
C GLU A 495 24.14 5.11 -3.61
N PRO A 496 24.91 4.02 -3.72
CA PRO A 496 26.13 3.99 -4.54
C PRO A 496 25.79 3.84 -6.04
N LEU A 497 24.95 4.74 -6.54
CA LEU A 497 24.32 4.71 -7.87
C LEU A 497 24.25 6.12 -8.43
N LEU A 498 24.77 6.35 -9.64
CA LEU A 498 24.66 7.63 -10.33
C LEU A 498 23.45 7.67 -11.28
N TYR A 499 22.78 8.81 -11.37
CA TYR A 499 21.73 9.04 -12.36
C TYR A 499 22.30 9.30 -13.75
N MET A 500 21.97 8.41 -14.69
CA MET A 500 22.28 8.56 -16.13
C MET A 500 21.10 9.17 -16.90
N GLY A 501 19.92 9.23 -16.28
CA GLY A 501 18.74 9.86 -16.83
C GLY A 501 17.54 9.79 -15.89
N ARG A 502 16.64 10.75 -16.03
CA ARG A 502 15.33 10.80 -15.37
C ARG A 502 14.34 11.45 -16.31
N ALA A 503 13.30 10.72 -16.71
CA ALA A 503 12.38 11.18 -17.73
C ALA A 503 10.96 10.64 -17.51
N ILE A 504 9.97 11.36 -18.05
CA ILE A 504 8.60 10.87 -18.15
C ILE A 504 8.59 9.60 -19.00
N LYS A 505 7.86 8.57 -18.57
CA LYS A 505 7.80 7.30 -19.28
C LYS A 505 6.65 7.29 -20.28
N SER A 506 6.98 7.44 -21.55
CA SER A 506 6.02 7.49 -22.66
C SER A 506 5.12 6.25 -22.71
N ASN A 507 3.85 6.44 -23.10
CA ASN A 507 2.85 5.38 -23.28
C ASN A 507 2.54 4.50 -22.05
N THR A 508 2.86 4.97 -20.85
CA THR A 508 2.54 4.21 -19.61
C THR A 508 1.17 4.49 -19.04
N GLY A 509 0.66 5.71 -19.24
CA GLY A 509 -0.69 6.09 -18.84
C GLY A 509 -1.72 5.38 -19.71
N GLY A 510 -2.75 4.80 -19.08
CA GLY A 510 -3.78 4.05 -19.75
C GLY A 510 -4.56 4.91 -20.75
N TYR A 511 -4.78 4.37 -21.94
CA TYR A 511 -5.44 5.10 -23.02
C TYR A 511 -6.91 5.38 -22.71
N GLY A 512 -7.40 6.56 -23.07
CA GLY A 512 -8.81 6.91 -22.91
C GLY A 512 -9.15 8.26 -23.53
N LYS A 513 -10.43 8.63 -23.50
CA LYS A 513 -10.89 10.00 -23.74
C LYS A 513 -10.07 10.97 -22.89
N TYR A 514 -9.90 10.63 -21.62
CA TYR A 514 -8.87 11.16 -20.75
C TYR A 514 -7.86 10.05 -20.48
N ARG A 515 -6.58 10.34 -20.70
CA ARG A 515 -5.49 9.38 -20.47
C ARG A 515 -5.17 9.30 -18.98
N GLY A 516 -4.73 8.14 -18.52
CA GLY A 516 -4.09 8.03 -17.22
C GLY A 516 -2.79 8.84 -17.18
N GLY A 517 -2.34 9.16 -15.97
CA GLY A 517 -1.04 9.76 -15.74
C GLY A 517 0.08 8.82 -16.20
N MET A 518 1.11 9.38 -16.82
CA MET A 518 2.34 8.65 -17.12
C MET A 518 3.11 8.39 -15.82
N GLY A 519 3.80 7.26 -15.76
CA GLY A 519 4.89 7.11 -14.82
C GLY A 519 6.13 7.86 -15.28
N PHE A 520 7.27 7.50 -14.71
CA PHE A 520 8.58 8.00 -15.10
C PHE A 520 9.61 6.88 -15.01
N GLU A 521 10.82 7.13 -15.47
CA GLU A 521 11.91 6.17 -15.39
C GLU A 521 13.24 6.84 -15.07
N THR A 522 14.11 6.10 -14.41
CA THR A 522 15.48 6.52 -14.11
C THR A 522 16.47 5.44 -14.47
N LEU A 523 17.48 5.81 -15.27
CA LEU A 523 18.60 4.93 -15.59
C LEU A 523 19.70 5.16 -14.56
N ARG A 524 20.13 4.09 -13.90
CA ARG A 524 21.14 4.14 -12.85
C ARG A 524 22.39 3.38 -13.26
N MET A 525 23.55 3.96 -12.99
CA MET A 525 24.84 3.30 -13.12
C MET A 525 25.41 3.01 -11.73
N VAL A 526 25.80 1.78 -11.48
CA VAL A 526 26.46 1.40 -10.22
C VAL A 526 27.81 2.10 -10.11
N HIS A 527 28.06 2.78 -8.99
CA HIS A 527 29.24 3.61 -8.81
C HIS A 527 29.70 3.70 -7.35
N ASN A 528 31.00 3.53 -7.11
CA ASN A 528 31.61 3.47 -5.78
C ASN A 528 30.94 2.46 -4.84
N SER A 529 30.57 1.28 -5.35
CA SER A 529 30.13 0.14 -4.55
C SER A 529 31.19 -0.95 -4.47
N ALA A 530 31.09 -1.83 -3.47
CA ALA A 530 31.82 -3.09 -3.41
C ALA A 530 30.91 -4.22 -2.93
N ASP A 531 31.16 -5.45 -3.38
CA ASP A 531 30.35 -6.65 -3.08
C ASP A 531 28.83 -6.40 -3.23
N TRP A 532 28.45 -5.77 -4.34
CA TRP A 532 27.12 -5.17 -4.53
C TRP A 532 26.15 -6.10 -5.27
N THR A 533 24.89 -6.13 -4.82
CA THR A 533 23.79 -6.82 -5.48
C THR A 533 22.58 -5.91 -5.68
N MET A 534 21.77 -6.18 -6.71
CA MET A 534 20.49 -5.50 -6.95
C MET A 534 19.42 -6.48 -7.43
N PHE A 535 18.14 -6.10 -7.32
CA PHE A 535 17.00 -6.86 -7.85
C PHE A 535 15.79 -5.98 -8.16
N PHE A 536 14.84 -6.56 -8.92
CA PHE A 536 13.59 -5.92 -9.33
C PHE A 536 12.42 -6.43 -8.48
N MET A 537 11.49 -5.53 -8.17
CA MET A 537 10.21 -5.88 -7.56
C MET A 537 9.08 -5.00 -8.10
N GLY A 538 8.16 -5.62 -8.84
CA GLY A 538 6.95 -5.00 -9.36
C GLY A 538 6.15 -5.91 -10.30
N ASN A 539 4.99 -5.45 -10.76
CA ASN A 539 4.17 -6.21 -11.71
C ASN A 539 4.83 -6.26 -13.11
N GLY A 540 4.76 -7.42 -13.77
CA GLY A 540 5.38 -7.65 -15.08
C GLY A 540 4.41 -8.16 -16.13
N TYR A 541 3.78 -9.29 -15.88
CA TYR A 541 2.92 -9.97 -16.85
C TYR A 541 1.47 -9.47 -16.85
N MET A 542 1.07 -8.68 -15.85
CA MET A 542 -0.33 -8.30 -15.67
C MET A 542 -0.53 -6.88 -15.16
N ASN A 543 -1.58 -6.23 -15.63
CA ASN A 543 -2.07 -4.97 -15.09
C ASN A 543 -2.94 -5.22 -13.86
N SER A 544 -2.69 -4.47 -12.80
CA SER A 544 -3.56 -4.46 -11.62
C SER A 544 -4.68 -3.41 -11.71
N ASP A 545 -4.41 -2.28 -12.34
CA ASP A 545 -5.39 -1.24 -12.63
C ASP A 545 -6.09 -1.51 -13.97
N TRP A 546 -7.37 -1.14 -14.07
CA TRP A 546 -8.13 -1.17 -15.33
C TRP A 546 -8.71 0.20 -15.61
N GLY A 547 -8.83 0.56 -16.89
CA GLY A 547 -9.54 1.77 -17.27
C GLY A 547 -11.03 1.71 -16.93
N LEU A 548 -11.66 2.88 -16.97
CA LEU A 548 -13.07 3.06 -16.61
C LEU A 548 -13.88 3.55 -17.81
N MET A 549 -15.09 2.99 -17.97
CA MET A 549 -16.09 3.40 -18.98
C MET A 549 -15.56 3.49 -20.43
N GLY A 550 -14.65 2.59 -20.80
CA GLY A 550 -14.06 2.51 -22.15
C GLY A 550 -12.56 2.78 -22.19
N GLY A 551 -11.98 3.29 -21.10
CA GLY A 551 -10.54 3.44 -20.97
C GLY A 551 -9.80 2.11 -20.80
N TYR A 552 -8.50 2.14 -21.05
CA TYR A 552 -7.59 0.99 -20.95
C TYR A 552 -6.77 1.05 -19.64
N PRO A 553 -6.26 -0.11 -19.16
CA PRO A 553 -5.22 -0.17 -18.15
C PRO A 553 -4.00 0.67 -18.49
N SER A 554 -3.20 1.01 -17.49
CA SER A 554 -1.82 1.47 -17.65
C SER A 554 -0.93 0.43 -18.36
N ALA A 555 0.33 0.75 -18.65
CA ALA A 555 1.30 -0.24 -19.11
C ALA A 555 1.76 -1.16 -17.97
N THR A 556 2.11 -2.40 -18.31
CA THR A 556 2.78 -3.32 -17.37
C THR A 556 4.28 -3.04 -17.27
N GLY A 557 4.97 -3.64 -16.29
CA GLY A 557 6.41 -3.52 -16.10
C GLY A 557 7.23 -4.36 -17.09
N TYR A 558 8.51 -4.02 -17.23
CA TYR A 558 9.55 -4.88 -17.81
C TYR A 558 10.87 -4.61 -17.08
N ARG A 559 11.82 -5.53 -17.21
CA ARG A 559 13.16 -5.42 -16.66
C ARG A 559 14.14 -4.93 -17.73
N PHE A 560 15.07 -4.07 -17.34
CA PHE A 560 16.31 -3.80 -18.07
C PHE A 560 17.47 -3.71 -17.08
N GLU A 561 18.46 -4.58 -17.27
CA GLU A 561 19.78 -4.52 -16.62
C GLU A 561 20.87 -4.81 -17.65
N ALA A 562 22.05 -4.20 -17.47
CA ALA A 562 23.21 -4.47 -18.33
C ALA A 562 24.48 -4.62 -17.50
N HIS A 563 25.20 -5.72 -17.73
CA HIS A 563 26.46 -6.06 -17.08
C HIS A 563 27.63 -6.03 -18.05
N ASN A 564 28.85 -5.82 -17.53
CA ASN A 564 30.06 -5.75 -18.35
C ASN A 564 29.95 -4.70 -19.46
N THR A 565 29.37 -3.56 -19.11
CA THR A 565 28.94 -2.51 -20.05
C THR A 565 30.11 -1.81 -20.77
N GLY A 566 31.30 -1.85 -20.15
CA GLY A 566 32.49 -1.14 -20.61
C GLY A 566 32.41 0.38 -20.44
N LEU A 567 31.44 0.90 -19.69
CA LEU A 567 31.18 2.34 -19.60
C LEU A 567 32.39 3.14 -19.12
N HIS A 568 33.20 2.64 -18.18
CA HIS A 568 34.40 3.36 -17.74
C HIS A 568 35.37 3.66 -18.88
N GLN A 569 35.63 2.67 -19.76
CA GLN A 569 36.51 2.88 -20.92
C GLN A 569 35.84 3.77 -21.96
N ARG A 570 34.53 3.61 -22.18
CA ARG A 570 33.78 4.44 -23.13
C ARG A 570 33.76 5.92 -22.71
N ILE A 571 33.62 6.19 -21.42
CA ILE A 571 33.73 7.53 -20.83
C ILE A 571 35.13 8.08 -21.07
N ALA A 572 36.18 7.31 -20.76
CA ALA A 572 37.56 7.72 -20.98
C ALA A 572 37.88 8.02 -22.46
N ASP A 573 37.28 7.26 -23.38
CA ASP A 573 37.43 7.41 -24.83
C ASP A 573 36.55 8.53 -25.42
N GLY A 574 35.63 9.13 -24.64
CA GLY A 574 34.67 10.11 -25.13
C GLY A 574 33.63 9.53 -26.11
N LYS A 575 33.27 8.26 -25.97
CA LYS A 575 32.25 7.59 -26.78
C LYS A 575 30.83 7.91 -26.27
N SER A 576 29.82 7.60 -27.09
CA SER A 576 28.42 7.74 -26.70
C SER A 576 28.04 6.77 -25.57
N LEU A 577 27.14 7.23 -24.69
CA LEU A 577 26.69 6.55 -23.48
C LEU A 577 25.15 6.40 -23.51
N PRO A 578 24.59 5.37 -22.86
CA PRO A 578 23.15 5.27 -22.65
C PRO A 578 22.74 6.34 -21.63
N LEU A 579 22.03 7.37 -22.09
CA LEU A 579 21.59 8.51 -21.27
C LEU A 579 20.09 8.73 -21.43
N GLY A 580 19.47 9.34 -20.44
CA GLY A 580 18.06 9.74 -20.52
C GLY A 580 17.11 8.57 -20.30
N HIS A 581 16.45 8.12 -21.36
CA HIS A 581 15.22 7.33 -21.26
C HIS A 581 15.17 6.15 -22.23
N ASP A 582 14.47 5.08 -21.84
CA ASP A 582 14.20 3.93 -22.70
C ASP A 582 12.90 4.20 -23.48
N TYR A 583 12.95 5.23 -24.34
CA TYR A 583 11.78 5.89 -24.93
C TYR A 583 10.77 4.93 -25.56
N ASN A 584 11.29 3.97 -26.34
CA ASN A 584 10.49 2.90 -26.93
C ASN A 584 11.19 1.55 -26.71
N PRO A 585 10.71 0.71 -25.76
CA PRO A 585 11.36 -0.57 -25.46
C PRO A 585 11.28 -1.59 -26.62
N ASP A 586 10.44 -1.38 -27.63
CA ASP A 586 10.41 -2.19 -28.86
C ASP A 586 11.51 -1.78 -29.86
N HIS A 587 12.10 -0.60 -29.67
CA HIS A 587 13.22 -0.06 -30.44
C HIS A 587 14.34 0.39 -29.48
N PRO A 588 14.98 -0.58 -28.79
CA PRO A 588 15.89 -0.29 -27.69
C PRO A 588 17.15 0.44 -28.18
N ASP A 589 17.47 1.57 -27.55
CA ASP A 589 18.60 2.42 -27.93
C ASP A 589 19.81 2.28 -27.01
N PHE A 590 19.61 2.03 -25.71
CA PHE A 590 20.70 1.93 -24.74
C PHE A 590 21.77 0.92 -25.14
N GLU A 591 21.37 -0.20 -25.72
CA GLU A 591 22.21 -1.28 -26.21
C GLU A 591 23.19 -0.85 -27.30
N ASN A 592 22.87 0.18 -28.09
CA ASN A 592 23.77 0.76 -29.11
C ASN A 592 24.97 1.49 -28.48
N HIS A 593 24.89 1.77 -27.17
CA HIS A 593 25.87 2.54 -26.42
C HIS A 593 26.67 1.69 -25.42
N LEU A 594 26.62 0.38 -25.55
CA LEU A 594 27.36 -0.58 -24.72
C LEU A 594 28.51 -1.23 -25.50
N GLU A 595 29.47 -1.81 -24.79
CA GLU A 595 30.49 -2.64 -25.45
C GLU A 595 29.87 -3.94 -26.01
N PRO A 596 30.39 -4.49 -27.13
CA PRO A 596 29.82 -5.69 -27.76
C PRO A 596 29.75 -6.95 -26.87
N GLY A 597 30.53 -6.99 -25.79
CA GLY A 597 30.55 -8.08 -24.81
C GLY A 597 29.60 -7.87 -23.62
N ALA A 598 28.82 -6.79 -23.59
CA ALA A 598 27.87 -6.52 -22.51
C ALA A 598 26.79 -7.60 -22.45
N SER A 599 26.41 -8.01 -21.24
CA SER A 599 25.33 -8.95 -20.99
C SER A 599 24.08 -8.18 -20.59
N ILE A 600 23.05 -8.20 -21.43
CA ILE A 600 21.81 -7.44 -21.23
C ILE A 600 20.69 -8.41 -20.88
N LYS A 601 19.90 -8.10 -19.84
CA LYS A 601 18.60 -8.74 -19.62
C LYS A 601 17.50 -7.74 -19.83
N ARG A 602 16.68 -8.00 -20.85
CA ARG A 602 15.48 -7.21 -21.20
C ARG A 602 14.32 -8.16 -21.42
N ASP A 603 13.41 -8.21 -20.46
CA ASP A 603 12.29 -9.16 -20.46
C ASP A 603 11.15 -8.71 -19.54
N LYS A 604 10.15 -9.56 -19.33
CA LYS A 604 8.97 -9.29 -18.50
C LYS A 604 9.16 -9.70 -17.03
N GLN A 605 10.32 -10.24 -16.64
CA GLN A 605 10.58 -10.72 -15.29
C GLN A 605 10.89 -9.55 -14.35
N CYS A 606 9.83 -8.87 -13.88
CA CYS A 606 9.93 -7.71 -12.97
C CYS A 606 10.07 -8.08 -11.49
N ILE A 607 10.18 -9.37 -11.21
CA ILE A 607 10.38 -9.91 -9.86
C ILE A 607 11.61 -10.80 -9.93
N THR A 608 12.69 -10.39 -9.28
CA THR A 608 13.94 -11.17 -9.21
C THR A 608 14.40 -11.27 -7.77
N THR A 609 15.27 -12.24 -7.51
CA THR A 609 16.13 -12.21 -6.31
C THR A 609 17.43 -11.46 -6.64
N GLU A 610 18.27 -11.24 -5.64
CA GLU A 610 19.53 -10.52 -5.79
C GLU A 610 20.42 -11.11 -6.91
N ALA A 611 20.99 -10.23 -7.72
CA ALA A 611 22.02 -10.53 -8.71
C ALA A 611 23.22 -9.63 -8.46
N ILE A 612 24.43 -10.09 -8.82
CA ILE A 612 25.66 -9.31 -8.63
C ILE A 612 25.74 -8.18 -9.65
N PHE A 613 26.05 -6.97 -9.19
CA PHE A 613 26.31 -5.81 -10.03
C PHE A 613 27.70 -5.26 -9.73
N SER A 614 28.43 -4.87 -10.78
CA SER A 614 29.74 -4.22 -10.67
C SER A 614 29.66 -2.73 -11.00
N ASN A 615 30.65 -1.95 -10.56
CA ASN A 615 30.76 -0.54 -10.96
C ASN A 615 30.76 -0.40 -12.49
N GLY A 616 29.87 0.44 -13.00
CA GLY A 616 29.60 0.63 -14.43
C GLY A 616 28.43 -0.20 -14.97
N ASP A 617 27.88 -1.15 -14.22
CA ASP A 617 26.66 -1.86 -14.62
C ASP A 617 25.42 -0.94 -14.53
N LEU A 618 24.39 -1.25 -15.31
CA LEU A 618 23.19 -0.43 -15.45
C LEU A 618 21.93 -1.12 -14.92
N TYR A 619 21.05 -0.32 -14.31
CA TYR A 619 19.73 -0.71 -13.83
C TYR A 619 18.69 0.33 -14.28
N LEU A 620 17.57 -0.11 -14.86
CA LEU A 620 16.44 0.77 -15.16
C LEU A 620 15.37 0.71 -14.07
N ASN A 621 15.18 1.81 -13.34
CA ASN A 621 14.04 1.95 -12.44
C ASN A 621 12.85 2.53 -13.21
N TYR A 622 11.88 1.69 -13.55
CA TYR A 622 10.65 2.09 -14.26
C TYR A 622 9.49 2.19 -13.26
N LEU A 623 8.82 3.36 -13.18
CA LEU A 623 7.66 3.63 -12.34
C LEU A 623 6.37 3.63 -13.16
N ARG A 624 5.29 3.01 -12.66
CA ARG A 624 4.07 2.75 -13.47
C ARG A 624 3.18 3.98 -13.70
N GLY A 625 2.40 3.91 -14.77
CA GLY A 625 1.31 4.86 -15.06
C GLY A 625 -0.01 4.49 -14.39
N GLY A 626 -1.02 5.37 -14.52
CA GLY A 626 -2.38 5.15 -14.03
C GLY A 626 -3.37 4.74 -15.15
N PRO A 627 -4.57 4.24 -14.81
CA PRO A 627 -5.59 3.81 -15.78
C PRO A 627 -6.30 4.97 -16.50
N GLY A 628 -6.79 4.72 -17.72
CA GLY A 628 -7.53 5.71 -18.54
C GLY A 628 -9.04 5.75 -18.30
N PHE A 629 -9.71 6.79 -18.81
CA PHE A 629 -11.17 6.98 -18.74
C PHE A 629 -11.79 7.24 -20.12
N GLY A 630 -12.89 6.56 -20.45
CA GLY A 630 -13.67 6.77 -21.68
C GLY A 630 -13.03 6.18 -22.95
N ASP A 631 -13.79 6.08 -24.05
CA ASP A 631 -13.29 5.57 -25.34
C ASP A 631 -12.14 6.47 -25.86
N PRO A 632 -10.95 5.92 -26.16
CA PRO A 632 -9.85 6.70 -26.74
C PRO A 632 -10.22 7.47 -28.01
N LEU A 633 -11.16 6.97 -28.83
CA LEU A 633 -11.60 7.69 -30.05
C LEU A 633 -12.40 8.97 -29.75
N ASP A 634 -12.73 9.24 -28.47
CA ASP A 634 -13.37 10.48 -28.03
C ASP A 634 -12.36 11.49 -27.43
N ARG A 635 -11.05 11.17 -27.40
CA ARG A 635 -10.02 12.11 -26.95
C ARG A 635 -9.99 13.34 -27.85
N ARG A 636 -9.82 14.51 -27.23
CA ARG A 636 -9.71 15.78 -27.95
C ARG A 636 -8.47 15.76 -28.83
N ILE A 637 -8.62 16.18 -30.08
CA ILE A 637 -7.54 16.16 -31.08
C ILE A 637 -6.38 17.04 -30.63
N GLU A 638 -6.70 18.18 -30.02
CA GLU A 638 -5.72 19.13 -29.48
C GLU A 638 -4.89 18.49 -28.35
N HIS A 639 -5.45 17.53 -27.60
CA HIS A 639 -4.72 16.82 -26.55
C HIS A 639 -3.84 15.69 -27.14
N ILE A 640 -4.26 15.05 -28.24
CA ILE A 640 -3.42 14.06 -28.94
C ILE A 640 -2.17 14.74 -29.51
N GLU A 641 -2.35 15.90 -30.14
CA GLU A 641 -1.24 16.72 -30.65
C GLU A 641 -0.29 17.13 -29.52
N LYS A 642 -0.83 17.58 -28.40
CA LYS A 642 -0.02 17.90 -27.22
C LYS A 642 0.77 16.70 -26.71
N ASP A 643 0.13 15.54 -26.55
CA ASP A 643 0.82 14.33 -26.04
C ASP A 643 1.96 13.88 -26.97
N LEU A 644 1.81 14.03 -28.29
CA LEU A 644 2.86 13.78 -29.28
C LEU A 644 4.04 14.75 -29.10
N ASN A 645 3.77 16.04 -29.01
CA ASN A 645 4.81 17.08 -28.87
C ASN A 645 5.48 17.10 -27.50
N ASP A 646 4.78 16.68 -26.45
CA ASP A 646 5.35 16.45 -25.11
C ASP A 646 6.19 15.17 -25.04
N ASN A 647 6.28 14.38 -26.12
CA ASN A 647 6.94 13.07 -26.18
C ASN A 647 6.38 12.04 -25.17
N VAL A 648 5.13 12.17 -24.74
CA VAL A 648 4.48 11.21 -23.83
C VAL A 648 3.61 10.18 -24.58
N LEU A 649 3.34 10.43 -25.86
CA LEU A 649 2.65 9.51 -26.78
C LEU A 649 3.53 9.24 -28.00
N LEU A 650 3.86 7.98 -28.23
CA LEU A 650 4.55 7.51 -29.42
C LEU A 650 3.61 7.58 -30.64
N GLU A 651 4.20 7.95 -31.77
CA GLU A 651 3.56 8.13 -33.08
C GLU A 651 2.66 6.96 -33.48
N GLU A 652 3.16 5.73 -33.30
CA GLU A 652 2.45 4.50 -33.61
C GLU A 652 1.10 4.41 -32.87
N PHE A 653 1.09 4.74 -31.58
CA PHE A 653 -0.11 4.62 -30.75
C PHE A 653 -1.07 5.79 -30.95
N ALA A 654 -0.59 6.98 -31.35
CA ALA A 654 -1.45 8.06 -31.82
C ALA A 654 -2.31 7.59 -33.01
N GLN A 655 -1.73 6.84 -33.95
CA GLN A 655 -2.46 6.29 -35.09
C GLN A 655 -3.32 5.07 -34.70
N LYS A 656 -2.76 4.08 -34.01
CA LYS A 656 -3.42 2.80 -33.72
C LYS A 656 -4.54 2.92 -32.67
N VAL A 657 -4.37 3.77 -31.67
CA VAL A 657 -5.29 3.88 -30.52
C VAL A 657 -6.29 5.00 -30.71
N TYR A 658 -5.80 6.20 -31.08
CA TYR A 658 -6.61 7.41 -31.16
C TYR A 658 -7.11 7.72 -32.57
N GLY A 659 -6.59 7.03 -33.59
CA GLY A 659 -6.94 7.27 -34.99
C GLY A 659 -6.41 8.60 -35.53
N ALA A 660 -5.37 9.16 -34.90
CA ALA A 660 -4.81 10.45 -35.29
C ALA A 660 -4.07 10.35 -36.62
N ILE A 661 -4.31 11.33 -37.48
CA ILE A 661 -3.56 11.57 -38.71
C ILE A 661 -2.77 12.86 -38.52
N PHE A 662 -1.46 12.80 -38.66
CA PHE A 662 -0.59 13.93 -38.36
C PHE A 662 0.58 14.00 -39.35
N SER A 663 1.21 15.17 -39.36
CA SER A 663 2.44 15.46 -40.09
C SER A 663 3.38 16.28 -39.19
N ARG A 664 4.63 16.46 -39.59
CA ARG A 664 5.53 17.41 -38.92
C ARG A 664 5.56 18.72 -39.69
N ASN A 665 5.50 19.85 -38.98
CA ASN A 665 5.69 21.17 -39.58
C ASN A 665 7.19 21.46 -39.83
N ASP A 666 7.50 22.64 -40.37
CA ASP A 666 8.89 23.05 -40.66
C ASP A 666 9.76 23.16 -39.40
N GLU A 667 9.15 23.31 -38.22
CA GLU A 667 9.82 23.38 -36.90
C GLU A 667 10.03 21.98 -36.29
N GLY A 668 9.49 20.93 -36.92
CA GLY A 668 9.60 19.54 -36.47
C GLY A 668 8.47 19.08 -35.54
N ASP A 669 7.57 19.98 -35.15
CA ASP A 669 6.43 19.68 -34.28
C ASP A 669 5.35 18.91 -35.03
N PHE A 670 4.70 17.99 -34.32
CA PHE A 670 3.53 17.31 -34.82
C PHE A 670 2.34 18.26 -34.92
N VAL A 671 1.68 18.19 -36.07
CA VAL A 671 0.39 18.86 -36.34
C VAL A 671 -0.62 17.79 -36.75
N VAL A 672 -1.69 17.65 -35.98
CA VAL A 672 -2.75 16.66 -36.20
C VAL A 672 -3.81 17.23 -37.15
N ASP A 673 -4.02 16.57 -38.29
CA ASP A 673 -5.09 16.91 -39.23
C ASP A 673 -6.44 16.51 -38.63
N LYS A 674 -7.18 17.52 -38.17
CA LYS A 674 -8.49 17.35 -37.55
C LYS A 674 -9.51 16.67 -38.46
N GLN A 675 -9.55 16.99 -39.75
CA GLN A 675 -10.55 16.44 -40.65
C GLN A 675 -10.26 14.97 -40.97
N GLN A 676 -9.00 14.66 -41.31
CA GLN A 676 -8.58 13.29 -41.61
C GLN A 676 -8.65 12.39 -40.38
N THR A 677 -8.30 12.91 -39.19
CA THR A 677 -8.45 12.20 -37.92
C THR A 677 -9.90 11.81 -37.67
N LEU A 678 -10.86 12.73 -37.83
CA LEU A 678 -12.28 12.42 -37.66
C LEU A 678 -12.78 11.38 -38.67
N ILE A 679 -12.28 11.39 -39.91
CA ILE A 679 -12.59 10.36 -40.92
C ILE A 679 -12.02 9.00 -40.47
N ARG A 680 -10.75 8.96 -40.04
CA ARG A 680 -10.09 7.75 -39.55
C ARG A 680 -10.81 7.16 -38.33
N GLN A 681 -11.18 7.99 -37.36
CA GLN A 681 -11.93 7.57 -36.17
C GLN A 681 -13.28 6.94 -36.53
N LYS A 682 -14.02 7.52 -37.50
CA LYS A 682 -15.26 6.90 -38.01
C LYS A 682 -14.99 5.54 -38.65
N GLN A 683 -13.93 5.43 -39.45
CA GLN A 683 -13.53 4.17 -40.07
C GLN A 683 -13.16 3.12 -39.01
N MET A 684 -12.41 3.49 -37.97
CA MET A 684 -12.06 2.60 -36.85
C MET A 684 -13.30 2.10 -36.09
N ARG A 685 -14.36 2.90 -35.98
CA ARG A 685 -15.63 2.45 -35.40
C ARG A 685 -16.28 1.37 -36.27
N LEU A 686 -16.23 1.49 -37.60
CA LEU A 686 -16.70 0.44 -38.51
C LEU A 686 -15.83 -0.82 -38.42
N GLU A 687 -14.51 -0.69 -38.32
CA GLU A 687 -13.58 -1.81 -38.10
C GLU A 687 -13.87 -2.54 -36.78
N ARG A 688 -14.20 -1.80 -35.71
CA ARG A 688 -14.64 -2.36 -34.41
C ARG A 688 -15.94 -3.15 -34.54
N LEU A 689 -16.92 -2.65 -35.32
CA LEU A 689 -18.16 -3.37 -35.59
C LEU A 689 -17.90 -4.65 -36.40
N ALA A 690 -17.01 -4.60 -37.38
CA ALA A 690 -16.69 -5.74 -38.24
C ALA A 690 -15.95 -6.87 -37.51
N ARG A 691 -15.01 -6.52 -36.61
CA ARG A 691 -14.25 -7.51 -35.81
C ARG A 691 -15.00 -8.02 -34.58
N GLY A 692 -15.97 -7.25 -34.09
CA GLY A 692 -16.73 -7.57 -32.89
C GLY A 692 -17.66 -8.75 -33.13
N ILE A 693 -17.61 -9.75 -32.24
CA ILE A 693 -18.57 -10.84 -32.24
C ILE A 693 -19.56 -10.68 -31.08
N PRO A 694 -20.83 -11.11 -31.23
CA PRO A 694 -21.76 -11.14 -30.11
C PRO A 694 -21.19 -11.92 -28.92
N VAL A 695 -21.32 -11.36 -27.70
CA VAL A 695 -20.75 -11.94 -26.47
C VAL A 695 -21.15 -13.40 -26.26
N LYS A 696 -22.39 -13.78 -26.60
CA LYS A 696 -22.87 -15.17 -26.50
C LYS A 696 -22.05 -16.17 -27.33
N ILE A 697 -21.49 -15.74 -28.47
CA ILE A 697 -20.67 -16.59 -29.35
C ILE A 697 -19.29 -16.79 -28.72
N TRP A 698 -18.67 -15.69 -28.26
CA TRP A 698 -17.42 -15.76 -27.51
C TRP A 698 -17.57 -16.63 -26.25
N MET A 699 -18.63 -16.42 -25.45
CA MET A 699 -18.90 -17.20 -24.24
C MET A 699 -19.05 -18.69 -24.51
N ALA A 700 -19.68 -19.08 -25.62
CA ALA A 700 -19.79 -20.49 -25.99
C ALA A 700 -18.40 -21.10 -26.26
N SER A 701 -17.53 -20.38 -26.99
CA SER A 701 -16.16 -20.83 -27.23
C SER A 701 -15.32 -20.90 -25.95
N GLU A 702 -15.44 -19.91 -25.07
CA GLU A 702 -14.70 -19.89 -23.82
C GLU A 702 -15.18 -20.99 -22.85
N ARG A 703 -16.49 -21.25 -22.83
CA ARG A 703 -17.07 -22.37 -22.08
C ARG A 703 -16.49 -23.72 -22.52
N GLU A 704 -16.31 -23.97 -23.81
CA GLU A 704 -15.69 -25.21 -24.29
C GLU A 704 -14.23 -25.34 -23.82
N ARG A 705 -13.46 -24.24 -23.82
CA ARG A 705 -12.10 -24.22 -23.24
C ARG A 705 -12.12 -24.51 -21.74
N ILE A 706 -13.08 -23.94 -21.00
CA ILE A 706 -13.26 -24.20 -19.56
C ILE A 706 -13.61 -25.68 -19.31
N LEU A 707 -14.54 -26.26 -20.07
CA LEU A 707 -14.88 -27.69 -19.98
C LEU A 707 -13.67 -28.58 -20.24
N ALA A 708 -12.85 -28.23 -21.23
CA ALA A 708 -11.60 -28.89 -21.55
C ALA A 708 -10.45 -28.62 -20.56
N LYS A 709 -10.67 -27.76 -19.54
CA LYS A 709 -9.64 -27.26 -18.60
C LYS A 709 -8.43 -26.64 -19.33
N GLU A 710 -8.68 -25.98 -20.46
CA GLU A 710 -7.67 -25.39 -21.34
C GLU A 710 -7.31 -23.95 -20.91
N ALA A 711 -6.40 -23.86 -19.96
CA ALA A 711 -5.78 -22.61 -19.54
C ALA A 711 -4.36 -22.87 -19.02
N SER A 712 -3.57 -21.80 -18.88
CA SER A 712 -2.26 -21.88 -18.24
C SER A 712 -2.38 -22.35 -16.78
N ILE A 713 -1.29 -22.90 -16.22
CA ILE A 713 -1.31 -23.51 -14.89
C ILE A 713 -1.66 -22.49 -13.81
N GLN A 714 -1.09 -21.29 -13.87
CA GLN A 714 -1.34 -20.19 -12.94
C GLN A 714 -2.80 -19.70 -12.97
N VAL A 715 -3.47 -19.71 -14.13
CA VAL A 715 -4.91 -19.40 -14.23
C VAL A 715 -5.74 -20.49 -13.56
N LYS A 716 -5.40 -21.76 -13.81
CA LYS A 716 -6.08 -22.90 -13.17
C LYS A 716 -5.86 -22.92 -11.66
N GLN A 717 -4.64 -22.62 -11.19
CA GLN A 717 -4.29 -22.57 -9.77
C GLN A 717 -5.04 -21.44 -9.06
N MET A 718 -5.10 -20.25 -9.66
CA MET A 718 -5.89 -19.12 -9.15
C MET A 718 -7.34 -19.53 -8.90
N PHE A 719 -8.03 -20.08 -9.92
CA PHE A 719 -9.42 -20.52 -9.77
C PHE A 719 -9.57 -21.67 -8.78
N ALA A 720 -8.71 -22.68 -8.82
CA ALA A 720 -8.75 -23.81 -7.88
C ALA A 720 -8.63 -23.33 -6.42
N SER A 721 -7.68 -22.44 -6.13
CA SER A 721 -7.50 -21.88 -4.78
C SER A 721 -8.70 -21.07 -4.31
N SER A 722 -9.31 -20.27 -5.20
CA SER A 722 -10.53 -19.52 -4.92
C SER A 722 -11.73 -20.43 -4.68
N PHE A 723 -11.90 -21.50 -5.47
CA PHE A 723 -12.99 -22.46 -5.31
C PHE A 723 -12.89 -23.25 -4.01
N GLU A 724 -11.68 -23.66 -3.62
CA GLU A 724 -11.44 -24.39 -2.36
C GLU A 724 -11.78 -23.54 -1.13
N LEU A 725 -11.57 -22.22 -1.19
CA LEU A 725 -11.92 -21.29 -0.12
C LEU A 725 -13.38 -20.80 -0.16
N SER A 726 -14.05 -20.90 -1.32
CA SER A 726 -15.36 -20.30 -1.55
C SER A 726 -16.25 -21.16 -2.45
N GLN A 727 -17.10 -21.96 -1.80
CA GLN A 727 -18.19 -22.65 -2.49
C GLN A 727 -19.17 -21.68 -3.18
N PRO A 728 -19.59 -20.55 -2.57
CA PRO A 728 -20.44 -19.57 -3.25
C PRO A 728 -19.85 -19.01 -4.54
N PHE A 729 -18.53 -18.78 -4.60
CA PHE A 729 -17.87 -18.32 -5.82
C PHE A 729 -17.83 -19.42 -6.89
N LEU A 730 -17.52 -20.67 -6.51
CA LEU A 730 -17.58 -21.82 -7.42
C LEU A 730 -18.99 -22.01 -8.01
N ASP A 731 -20.03 -21.92 -7.19
CA ASP A 731 -21.42 -22.06 -7.64
C ASP A 731 -21.79 -20.96 -8.63
N LYS A 732 -21.41 -19.70 -8.34
CA LYS A 732 -21.61 -18.57 -9.25
C LYS A 732 -20.86 -18.76 -10.57
N PHE A 733 -19.62 -19.27 -10.52
CA PHE A 733 -18.82 -19.55 -11.71
C PHE A 733 -19.46 -20.65 -12.57
N ARG A 734 -19.87 -21.77 -11.96
CA ARG A 734 -20.57 -22.87 -12.65
C ARG A 734 -21.89 -22.41 -13.24
N GLN A 735 -22.66 -21.61 -12.50
CA GLN A 735 -23.93 -21.05 -12.98
C GLN A 735 -23.71 -20.14 -14.19
N PHE A 736 -22.74 -19.23 -14.12
CA PHE A 736 -22.45 -18.29 -15.21
C PHE A 736 -22.03 -19.01 -16.49
N TRP A 737 -21.18 -20.02 -16.36
CA TRP A 737 -20.67 -20.81 -17.49
C TRP A 737 -21.51 -22.04 -17.83
N GLN A 738 -22.61 -22.30 -17.12
CA GLN A 738 -23.48 -23.47 -17.30
C GLN A 738 -22.67 -24.78 -17.33
N LEU A 739 -21.79 -24.96 -16.35
CA LEU A 739 -20.93 -26.13 -16.22
C LEU A 739 -21.68 -27.23 -15.47
N PRO A 740 -21.42 -28.51 -15.80
CA PRO A 740 -22.05 -29.61 -15.09
C PRO A 740 -21.50 -29.71 -13.66
N GLU A 741 -22.27 -30.29 -12.74
CA GLU A 741 -21.99 -30.25 -11.30
C GLU A 741 -20.67 -30.94 -10.95
N GLU A 742 -20.30 -31.99 -11.69
CA GLU A 742 -19.05 -32.73 -11.55
C GLU A 742 -17.83 -31.98 -12.08
N TRP A 743 -18.00 -30.90 -12.87
CA TRP A 743 -16.87 -30.13 -13.37
C TRP A 743 -16.22 -29.35 -12.23
N ILE A 744 -14.92 -29.58 -12.02
CA ILE A 744 -14.09 -28.86 -11.05
C ILE A 744 -12.64 -28.88 -11.48
N VAL A 745 -11.88 -27.85 -11.09
CA VAL A 745 -10.43 -27.83 -11.13
C VAL A 745 -9.94 -27.79 -9.69
N THR A 746 -9.08 -28.73 -9.30
CA THR A 746 -8.49 -28.80 -7.95
C THR A 746 -6.99 -28.58 -8.04
N GLU A 747 -6.36 -28.03 -7.00
CA GLU A 747 -4.92 -27.77 -7.05
C GLU A 747 -4.08 -29.04 -7.19
N LYS A 748 -4.54 -30.16 -6.61
CA LYS A 748 -3.86 -31.46 -6.66
C LYS A 748 -3.69 -32.01 -8.07
N GLU A 749 -4.58 -31.65 -9.00
CA GLU A 749 -4.56 -32.10 -10.40
C GLU A 749 -3.57 -31.31 -11.28
N LEU A 750 -3.02 -30.19 -10.77
CA LEU A 750 -2.26 -29.24 -11.60
C LEU A 750 -0.77 -29.57 -11.75
N GLY A 751 -0.26 -30.55 -10.99
CA GLY A 751 1.16 -30.94 -11.04
C GLY A 751 2.13 -29.89 -10.49
N VAL A 752 1.64 -28.90 -9.73
CA VAL A 752 2.45 -27.90 -9.02
C VAL A 752 2.39 -28.10 -7.50
N PRO A 753 3.38 -27.59 -6.74
CA PRO A 753 3.32 -27.64 -5.29
C PRO A 753 2.05 -26.96 -4.73
N CYS A 754 1.36 -27.62 -3.81
CA CYS A 754 0.15 -27.12 -3.14
C CYS A 754 0.32 -27.06 -1.60
N PHE A 755 1.53 -26.77 -1.13
CA PHE A 755 1.81 -26.66 0.31
C PHE A 755 0.99 -25.52 0.90
N GLY A 756 0.42 -25.72 2.10
CA GLY A 756 -0.45 -24.73 2.74
C GLY A 756 -1.92 -24.76 2.31
N ALA A 757 -2.28 -25.50 1.26
CA ALA A 757 -3.66 -25.57 0.77
C ALA A 757 -4.63 -26.22 1.78
N THR A 758 -4.17 -27.23 2.52
CA THR A 758 -5.01 -28.02 3.44
C THR A 758 -4.57 -27.98 4.91
N HIS A 759 -3.30 -27.65 5.16
CA HIS A 759 -2.72 -27.66 6.51
C HIS A 759 -2.15 -26.27 6.82
N ALA A 760 -2.78 -25.60 7.78
CA ALA A 760 -2.39 -24.28 8.25
C ALA A 760 -2.51 -24.18 9.77
N MET A 761 -1.66 -23.39 10.40
CA MET A 761 -1.70 -23.12 11.85
C MET A 761 -1.78 -21.61 12.08
N ASP A 762 -2.94 -21.16 12.53
CA ASP A 762 -3.20 -19.74 12.80
C ASP A 762 -2.45 -19.27 14.04
N LEU A 763 -2.13 -17.97 14.11
CA LEU A 763 -1.48 -17.36 15.26
C LEU A 763 -2.28 -17.57 16.56
N SER A 764 -3.61 -17.53 16.50
CA SER A 764 -4.50 -17.74 17.67
C SER A 764 -4.42 -19.13 18.30
N GLN A 765 -3.78 -20.10 17.63
CA GLN A 765 -3.55 -21.43 18.19
C GLN A 765 -2.31 -21.49 19.10
N MET A 766 -1.52 -20.41 19.15
CA MET A 766 -0.38 -20.31 20.05
C MET A 766 -0.85 -20.07 21.50
N PRO A 767 -0.11 -20.58 22.51
CA PRO A 767 -0.42 -20.30 23.91
C PRO A 767 -0.43 -18.81 24.22
N ASP A 768 -1.38 -18.36 25.03
CA ASP A 768 -1.52 -16.97 25.48
C ASP A 768 -1.69 -15.93 24.36
N VAL A 769 -2.23 -16.34 23.22
CA VAL A 769 -2.54 -15.43 22.10
C VAL A 769 -4.04 -15.25 21.93
N SER A 770 -4.48 -14.02 22.16
CA SER A 770 -5.80 -13.47 21.86
C SER A 770 -5.68 -12.46 20.72
N THR A 771 -6.14 -12.86 19.53
CA THR A 771 -6.14 -11.98 18.35
C THR A 771 -7.36 -11.06 18.35
N VAL A 772 -7.18 -9.84 17.81
CA VAL A 772 -8.28 -8.88 17.64
C VAL A 772 -8.99 -9.16 16.32
N VAL A 773 -10.28 -9.46 16.37
CA VAL A 773 -11.11 -9.66 15.15
C VAL A 773 -11.80 -8.36 14.78
N LEU A 774 -11.46 -7.80 13.61
CA LEU A 774 -11.98 -6.52 13.09
C LEU A 774 -12.96 -6.68 11.92
N VAL A 775 -13.08 -7.88 11.37
CA VAL A 775 -13.83 -8.16 10.14
C VAL A 775 -14.71 -9.39 10.32
N GLU A 776 -15.76 -9.50 9.52
CA GLU A 776 -16.42 -10.79 9.32
C GLU A 776 -15.48 -11.72 8.54
N GLN A 777 -15.34 -12.97 9.00
CA GLN A 777 -14.37 -13.93 8.48
C GLN A 777 -15.02 -15.09 7.73
#